data_AF-A0A8H6A4L0-F1
#
_entry.id   AF-A0A8H6A4L0-F1
#
_cell.length_a   1.000
_cell.length_b   1.000
_cell.length_c   1.000
_cell.angle_alpha   90.00
_cell.angle_beta   90.00
_cell.angle_gamma   90.00
#
_symmetry.space_group_name_H-M   'P 1'
#
loop_
_entity.id
_entity.type
_entity.pdbx_description
1 polymer ?
#
loop_
_entity_poly.entity_id
_entity_poly.type
_entity_poly.pdbx_seq_one_letter_code
_entity_poly.pdbx_strand_id
1 'polypeptide(L)'
;MSKKNLRQNKPPKGLTASIRKAIRDMYSQKGHVDNEAIKSKFLTTHRGQEGYINMLVNDYALSVQQRKGKDTKKQPGVPKPKVNQNEGPIYASRCETRKHPEKDMGDGITGENQENGHAILQDFKDYLSLDGQKGKAPCFTTSAVPSLAKQIGFLDVNDQDDRAAKYQRHNDVEHAVLVSSIAGSMPSQFALMGGMKAQQSAVHLDPRVMLNTNVPFSAFICGVQGSGKSHTTSCIIENCSLPLPILGALKQPLSTMVLNFNEYSSNVSTQPCEAAFLSSVLPEWSKHGLTIPVRVLVPPSNFYNLKTMYSQIPKVEVRPFRLKPRHLNISTMLSLMSMVKNDKMPLYMSHVTKLLRDMAIESNGGAFDYLGFRRRLDTLRLDRTQTPFLYQRLDLLDSYLDLKGEHNDDYFIDGGVTILDLSCPFMNQSTACILFRIAIDLFLHAHPSRGKMIVADEAHKYMSDTPAAKELTETFLNIIRQQRHLGVRTVISTQEPTISPRLIDLCSMTIIHRFTSPEWFRTIKNHVNISNAGYNGNAEDNFDGLQQIAGLRTGEALVFAPSAYLLDAQKSMINAAHKAFRMAIRKRITWDGGRTIFAGATGFIGGDIWYCISKAHPEWKWTCIVGDISGGSKIAAVCPNTKVVYGDNDSREHIEEEASKADIIIHTSAAKITNPLPSPVIAAPPIIMLLPLHTTSGYLNFTTDNWDTKDFGTRFDKVYDEELFMRPDRMPHCKADKIVGAAPERVKTVIIEPSVVYGHGRGPVKQCSVSLFERLSNTKGGFATRKAEKIWHTVRTKNLSNLYLLLTDVATNNGMGGHWNNQVLLTC
;
A
#
# COMPACT_ATOMS: atom_id res chain seq x y z
N MET A 1 54.05 -17.12 -7.20
CA MET A 1 54.31 -16.43 -5.90
C MET A 1 53.56 -15.11 -5.93
N SER A 2 53.04 -14.51 -4.85
CA SER A 2 53.07 -14.86 -3.42
C SER A 2 51.69 -14.62 -2.77
N LYS A 3 51.24 -15.52 -1.89
CA LYS A 3 50.13 -15.29 -0.94
C LYS A 3 50.70 -15.30 0.48
N LYS A 4 50.82 -14.14 1.14
CA LYS A 4 51.02 -14.06 2.60
C LYS A 4 50.74 -12.66 3.17
N ASN A 5 50.21 -12.67 4.39
CA ASN A 5 50.25 -11.61 5.40
C ASN A 5 49.55 -10.25 5.13
N LEU A 6 48.24 -10.23 5.37
CA LEU A 6 47.57 -9.12 6.06
C LEU A 6 46.52 -9.69 7.05
N ARG A 7 47.00 -10.27 8.16
CA ARG A 7 46.14 -10.71 9.27
C ARG A 7 45.74 -9.50 10.09
N GLN A 8 44.46 -9.13 10.10
CA GLN A 8 43.95 -8.21 11.12
C GLN A 8 44.00 -8.91 12.50
N ASN A 9 44.74 -8.32 13.44
CA ASN A 9 44.91 -8.87 14.79
C ASN A 9 43.59 -8.76 15.58
N LYS A 10 42.87 -9.86 15.78
CA LYS A 10 41.75 -9.92 16.72
C LYS A 10 42.22 -9.46 18.12
N PRO A 11 41.45 -8.61 18.83
CA PRO A 11 41.83 -8.15 20.16
C PRO A 11 41.90 -9.32 21.16
N PRO A 12 42.82 -9.28 22.15
CA PRO A 12 42.91 -10.27 23.21
C PRO A 12 41.57 -10.47 23.95
N LYS A 13 41.24 -11.73 24.27
CA LYS A 13 40.05 -12.06 25.07
C LYS A 13 40.08 -11.29 26.39
N GLY A 14 39.04 -10.48 26.63
CA GLY A 14 38.89 -9.67 27.85
C GLY A 14 39.30 -8.19 27.71
N LEU A 15 40.11 -7.80 26.73
CA LEU A 15 40.59 -6.40 26.57
C LEU A 15 39.43 -5.39 26.53
N THR A 16 38.39 -5.70 25.75
CA THR A 16 37.16 -4.91 25.65
C THR A 16 36.45 -4.70 26.99
N ALA A 17 36.45 -5.73 27.85
CA ALA A 17 35.81 -5.68 29.17
C ALA A 17 36.63 -4.84 30.15
N SER A 18 37.96 -4.99 30.14
CA SER A 18 38.87 -4.19 30.96
C SER A 18 38.80 -2.70 30.64
N ILE A 19 38.76 -2.33 29.35
CA ILE A 19 38.60 -0.93 28.92
C ILE A 19 37.23 -0.38 29.35
N ARG A 20 36.14 -1.10 29.07
CA ARG A 20 34.78 -0.71 29.48
C ARG A 20 34.56 -0.72 31.00
N LYS A 21 35.40 -1.40 31.78
CA LYS A 21 35.43 -1.28 33.24
C LYS A 21 36.17 0.00 33.64
N ALA A 22 37.41 0.18 33.19
CA ALA A 22 38.23 1.35 33.52
C ALA A 22 37.55 2.70 33.20
N ILE A 23 36.82 2.79 32.08
CA ILE A 23 36.04 3.99 31.72
C ILE A 23 34.91 4.27 32.73
N ARG A 24 34.18 3.23 33.17
CA ARG A 24 33.10 3.38 34.16
C ARG A 24 33.64 3.69 35.56
N ASP A 25 34.71 3.02 35.97
CA ASP A 25 35.35 3.22 37.27
C ASP A 25 35.89 4.66 37.36
N MET A 26 36.58 5.15 36.31
CA MET A 26 37.07 6.53 36.25
C MET A 26 35.93 7.56 36.23
N TYR A 27 34.89 7.34 35.42
CA TYR A 27 33.73 8.24 35.38
C TYR A 27 33.00 8.32 36.73
N SER A 28 32.91 7.19 37.45
CA SER A 28 32.27 7.12 38.77
C SER A 28 33.09 7.84 39.85
N GLN A 29 34.41 7.94 39.70
CA GLN A 29 35.31 8.61 40.64
C GLN A 29 35.53 10.10 40.32
N LYS A 30 35.61 10.48 39.04
CA LYS A 30 35.97 11.85 38.59
C LYS A 30 34.82 12.65 37.96
N GLY A 31 33.67 12.03 37.69
CA GLY A 31 32.55 12.66 36.98
C GLY A 31 32.79 12.92 35.48
N HIS A 32 33.99 12.64 34.97
CA HIS A 32 34.39 12.74 33.57
C HIS A 32 35.35 11.60 33.22
N VAL A 33 35.57 11.37 31.92
CA VAL A 33 36.52 10.38 31.41
C VAL A 33 37.71 11.11 30.81
N ASP A 34 38.92 10.79 31.26
CA ASP A 34 40.16 11.18 30.60
C ASP A 34 40.52 10.10 29.56
N ASN A 35 40.23 10.39 28.29
CA ASN A 35 40.44 9.45 27.21
C ASN A 35 41.92 9.17 26.95
N GLU A 36 42.81 10.15 27.15
CA GLU A 36 44.24 9.97 26.87
C GLU A 36 44.95 9.21 28.00
N ALA A 37 44.57 9.43 29.27
CA ALA A 37 45.04 8.60 30.37
C ALA A 37 44.61 7.13 30.21
N ILE A 38 43.38 6.87 29.72
CA ILE A 38 42.92 5.49 29.46
C ILE A 38 43.62 4.89 28.23
N LYS A 39 43.76 5.63 27.13
CA LYS A 39 44.52 5.17 25.95
C LYS A 39 45.95 4.83 26.34
N SER A 40 46.70 5.76 26.94
CA SER A 40 48.09 5.57 27.37
C SER A 40 48.26 4.33 28.26
N LYS A 41 47.36 4.14 29.24
CA LYS A 41 47.35 2.96 30.13
C LYS A 41 47.16 1.63 29.40
N PHE A 42 46.32 1.56 28.36
CA PHE A 42 46.11 0.32 27.61
C PHE A 42 47.08 0.13 26.44
N LEU A 43 47.56 1.20 25.81
CA LEU A 43 48.56 1.20 24.74
C LEU A 43 49.93 0.74 25.25
N THR A 44 50.36 1.17 26.43
CA THR A 44 51.61 0.71 27.05
C THR A 44 51.65 -0.81 27.25
N THR A 45 50.51 -1.43 27.61
CA THR A 45 50.37 -2.90 27.76
C THR A 45 50.06 -3.62 26.45
N HIS A 46 49.39 -2.98 25.48
CA HIS A 46 48.88 -3.62 24.25
C HIS A 46 49.25 -2.85 22.98
N ARG A 47 50.55 -2.55 22.79
CA ARG A 47 51.08 -1.73 21.69
C ARG A 47 50.61 -2.13 20.27
N GLY A 48 50.26 -3.41 20.05
CA GLY A 48 49.74 -3.92 18.77
C GLY A 48 48.23 -3.83 18.54
N GLN A 49 47.49 -3.01 19.31
CA GLN A 49 46.02 -2.88 19.25
C GLN A 49 45.52 -1.42 19.19
N GLU A 50 46.39 -0.48 18.80
CA GLU A 50 46.14 0.97 18.89
C GLU A 50 44.80 1.44 18.29
N GLY A 51 44.53 1.12 17.02
CA GLY A 51 43.27 1.51 16.37
C GLY A 51 42.01 0.97 17.07
N TYR A 52 42.09 -0.25 17.62
CA TYR A 52 40.97 -0.84 18.37
C TYR A 52 40.76 -0.17 19.73
N ILE A 53 41.84 0.17 20.43
CA ILE A 53 41.81 0.87 21.72
C ILE A 53 41.27 2.29 21.53
N ASN A 54 41.78 3.03 20.54
CA ASN A 54 41.38 4.41 20.27
C ASN A 54 39.89 4.51 19.89
N MET A 55 39.39 3.64 19.01
CA MET A 55 37.97 3.53 18.67
C MET A 55 37.12 3.22 19.92
N LEU A 56 37.45 2.13 20.64
CA LEU A 56 36.64 1.67 21.77
C LEU A 56 36.60 2.68 22.93
N VAL A 57 37.70 3.40 23.20
CA VAL A 57 37.73 4.44 24.24
C VAL A 57 36.86 5.62 23.85
N ASN A 58 37.03 6.16 22.64
CA ASN A 58 36.26 7.31 22.16
C ASN A 58 34.74 7.02 22.18
N ASP A 59 34.30 5.94 21.53
CA ASP A 59 32.89 5.56 21.42
C ASP A 59 32.25 5.34 22.79
N TYR A 60 32.93 4.59 23.66
CA TYR A 60 32.35 4.19 24.94
C TYR A 60 32.35 5.33 25.96
N ALA A 61 33.38 6.18 25.99
CA ALA A 61 33.43 7.35 26.86
C ALA A 61 32.29 8.34 26.56
N LEU A 62 32.07 8.66 25.28
CA LEU A 62 30.92 9.46 24.82
C LEU A 62 29.59 8.84 25.29
N SER A 63 29.43 7.52 25.10
CA SER A 63 28.21 6.80 25.50
C SER A 63 27.95 6.79 27.02
N VAL A 64 28.98 6.96 27.84
CA VAL A 64 28.89 7.04 29.31
C VAL A 64 28.58 8.47 29.75
N GLN A 65 29.26 9.48 29.18
CA GLN A 65 29.06 10.89 29.51
C GLN A 65 27.66 11.40 29.11
N GLN A 66 27.13 10.97 27.96
CA GLN A 66 25.82 11.40 27.47
C GLN A 66 24.64 10.87 28.32
N ARG A 67 24.80 9.76 29.06
CA ARG A 67 23.68 9.08 29.74
C ARG A 67 23.08 9.85 30.92
N LYS A 68 23.83 10.76 31.57
CA LYS A 68 23.34 11.45 32.77
C LYS A 68 22.50 12.71 32.50
N GLY A 69 22.44 13.16 31.25
CA GLY A 69 21.73 14.40 30.85
C GLY A 69 20.19 14.36 30.86
N LYS A 70 19.56 13.28 31.37
CA LYS A 70 18.09 13.14 31.41
C LYS A 70 17.48 12.90 32.80
N ASP A 71 18.28 12.68 33.85
CA ASP A 71 17.78 12.35 35.20
C ASP A 71 17.81 13.53 36.18
N THR A 72 16.98 14.56 35.93
CA THR A 72 16.73 15.63 36.93
C THR A 72 15.34 16.27 36.84
N LYS A 73 14.32 15.60 37.39
CA LYS A 73 13.12 16.22 37.99
C LYS A 73 12.35 15.20 38.85
N LYS A 74 12.43 15.34 40.18
CA LYS A 74 11.72 14.52 41.17
C LYS A 74 11.55 15.29 42.49
N GLN A 75 10.30 15.56 42.89
CA GLN A 75 9.82 15.78 44.26
C GLN A 75 8.28 15.71 44.24
N PRO A 76 7.59 15.46 45.37
CA PRO A 76 7.84 14.43 46.39
C PRO A 76 6.61 13.49 46.52
N GLY A 77 6.52 12.66 47.56
CA GLY A 77 5.38 11.77 47.83
C GLY A 77 5.22 11.46 49.33
N VAL A 78 4.58 10.32 49.69
CA VAL A 78 4.21 9.80 51.05
C VAL A 78 2.73 10.06 51.41
N PRO A 79 1.98 9.16 52.12
CA PRO A 79 2.24 7.77 52.57
C PRO A 79 1.24 6.69 52.03
N LYS A 80 1.44 5.43 52.46
CA LYS A 80 0.39 4.38 52.57
C LYS A 80 0.22 3.93 54.04
N PRO A 81 -0.99 3.64 54.52
CA PRO A 81 -1.27 2.55 55.47
C PRO A 81 -1.57 1.26 54.69
N LYS A 82 -0.99 0.09 54.97
CA LYS A 82 -1.01 -0.78 56.18
C LYS A 82 -2.26 -1.66 56.28
N VAL A 83 -2.00 -2.97 56.44
CA VAL A 83 -2.95 -4.05 56.71
C VAL A 83 -3.31 -4.07 58.19
N ASN A 84 -4.51 -4.52 58.53
CA ASN A 84 -4.75 -5.30 59.75
C ASN A 84 -5.84 -6.35 59.49
N GLN A 85 -5.89 -7.39 60.33
CA GLN A 85 -6.84 -8.51 60.27
C GLN A 85 -7.80 -8.45 61.47
N ASN A 86 -8.93 -9.17 61.35
CA ASN A 86 -9.84 -9.63 62.40
C ASN A 86 -10.48 -8.58 63.33
N GLU A 87 -11.82 -8.53 63.34
CA GLU A 87 -12.61 -8.85 64.55
C GLU A 87 -14.13 -8.90 64.26
N GLY A 88 -14.89 -9.46 65.21
CA GLY A 88 -16.34 -9.65 65.22
C GLY A 88 -16.71 -10.79 66.20
N PRO A 89 -18.00 -11.09 66.47
CA PRO A 89 -19.25 -10.43 66.04
C PRO A 89 -19.99 -9.79 67.25
N ILE A 90 -21.29 -9.46 67.15
CA ILE A 90 -22.37 -9.74 68.14
C ILE A 90 -23.76 -9.12 67.77
N TYR A 91 -24.81 -9.89 68.06
CA TYR A 91 -26.26 -9.65 68.27
C TYR A 91 -26.80 -8.23 68.60
N ALA A 92 -28.10 -7.86 68.50
CA ALA A 92 -29.35 -8.61 68.24
C ALA A 92 -30.59 -7.73 67.86
N SER A 93 -31.71 -8.43 67.54
CA SER A 93 -33.14 -8.02 67.49
C SER A 93 -33.64 -7.30 66.22
N ARG A 94 -34.72 -7.69 65.52
CA ARG A 94 -35.94 -8.52 65.74
C ARG A 94 -37.15 -7.79 66.34
N CYS A 95 -38.16 -7.54 65.50
CA CYS A 95 -39.58 -7.59 65.86
C CYS A 95 -40.40 -8.09 64.65
N GLU A 96 -41.56 -8.70 64.89
CA GLU A 96 -42.40 -9.40 63.89
C GLU A 96 -43.88 -9.02 64.04
N THR A 97 -44.66 -9.03 62.95
CA THR A 97 -46.11 -9.36 62.85
C THR A 97 -46.60 -9.02 61.43
N ARG A 98 -47.56 -9.71 60.78
CA ARG A 98 -48.32 -10.94 61.09
C ARG A 98 -48.76 -11.67 59.79
N LYS A 99 -49.01 -12.98 59.92
CA LYS A 99 -49.60 -13.96 58.97
C LYS A 99 -51.01 -13.54 58.47
N HIS A 100 -51.71 -14.09 57.45
CA HIS A 100 -51.56 -15.03 56.30
C HIS A 100 -52.92 -15.02 55.52
N PRO A 101 -53.23 -15.82 54.46
CA PRO A 101 -52.49 -16.86 53.72
C PRO A 101 -52.32 -16.44 52.22
N GLU A 102 -52.33 -17.23 51.13
CA GLU A 102 -52.39 -18.70 50.85
C GLU A 102 -51.81 -19.02 49.45
N LYS A 103 -51.62 -20.33 49.20
CA LYS A 103 -51.58 -21.09 47.93
C LYS A 103 -50.38 -21.07 46.95
N ASP A 104 -50.15 -22.32 46.54
CA ASP A 104 -49.54 -22.91 45.34
C ASP A 104 -48.04 -22.71 45.06
N MET A 105 -47.41 -23.83 44.68
CA MET A 105 -45.97 -23.98 44.46
C MET A 105 -45.61 -23.82 42.98
N GLY A 106 -44.37 -23.40 42.69
CA GLY A 106 -43.68 -23.83 41.48
C GLY A 106 -42.87 -22.78 40.72
N ASP A 107 -41.76 -22.30 41.29
CA ASP A 107 -40.55 -21.88 40.57
C ASP A 107 -39.44 -21.52 41.59
N GLY A 108 -38.15 -21.49 41.24
CA GLY A 108 -37.51 -21.84 39.97
C GLY A 108 -36.00 -21.55 40.05
N ILE A 109 -35.15 -22.35 39.38
CA ILE A 109 -33.70 -22.05 39.23
C ILE A 109 -33.25 -22.42 37.81
N THR A 110 -33.21 -21.43 36.93
CA THR A 110 -32.49 -21.47 35.66
C THR A 110 -31.46 -20.35 35.63
N GLY A 111 -30.17 -20.72 35.65
CA GLY A 111 -29.09 -19.74 35.48
C GLY A 111 -28.98 -19.31 34.03
N GLU A 112 -28.83 -18.00 33.78
CA GLU A 112 -28.68 -17.45 32.43
C GLU A 112 -27.33 -17.83 31.81
N ASN A 113 -27.32 -18.87 30.97
CA ASN A 113 -26.25 -19.06 29.98
C ASN A 113 -26.59 -18.25 28.73
N GLN A 114 -25.73 -17.30 28.36
CA GLN A 114 -25.84 -16.56 27.10
C GLN A 114 -25.45 -17.47 25.92
N GLU A 115 -26.40 -18.22 25.37
CA GLU A 115 -26.23 -18.89 24.07
C GLU A 115 -26.25 -17.86 22.94
N ASN A 116 -25.13 -17.74 22.22
CA ASN A 116 -25.08 -17.05 20.93
C ASN A 116 -25.78 -17.91 19.87
N GLY A 117 -27.12 -17.83 19.81
CA GLY A 117 -27.93 -18.56 18.84
C GLY A 117 -27.56 -18.22 17.39
N HIS A 118 -27.26 -19.24 16.59
CA HIS A 118 -27.19 -19.09 15.13
C HIS A 118 -28.57 -18.66 14.61
N ALA A 119 -28.67 -17.49 13.96
CA ALA A 119 -29.95 -16.95 13.50
C ALA A 119 -30.78 -17.96 12.67
N ILE A 120 -30.15 -18.67 11.73
CA ILE A 120 -30.81 -19.71 10.92
C ILE A 120 -31.36 -20.87 11.78
N LEU A 121 -30.66 -21.24 12.87
CA LEU A 121 -31.14 -22.25 13.82
C LEU A 121 -32.20 -21.70 14.76
N GLN A 122 -32.27 -20.38 14.95
CA GLN A 122 -33.35 -19.72 15.68
C GLN A 122 -34.61 -19.66 14.80
N ASP A 123 -34.52 -19.13 13.58
CA ASP A 123 -35.60 -19.12 12.58
C ASP A 123 -36.17 -20.54 12.34
N PHE A 124 -35.30 -21.56 12.30
CA PHE A 124 -35.70 -22.96 12.17
C PHE A 124 -36.39 -23.52 13.43
N LYS A 125 -35.92 -23.17 14.65
CA LYS A 125 -36.62 -23.52 15.89
C LYS A 125 -37.99 -22.84 15.98
N ASP A 126 -38.07 -21.58 15.57
CA ASP A 126 -39.30 -20.78 15.65
C ASP A 126 -40.32 -21.28 14.60
N TYR A 127 -39.86 -21.63 13.39
CA TYR A 127 -40.66 -22.33 12.37
C TYR A 127 -41.20 -23.68 12.88
N LEU A 128 -40.36 -24.52 13.50
CA LEU A 128 -40.78 -25.80 14.08
C LEU A 128 -41.73 -25.61 15.29
N SER A 129 -41.59 -24.51 16.02
CA SER A 129 -42.43 -24.22 17.20
C SER A 129 -43.86 -23.81 16.80
N LEU A 130 -44.03 -23.18 15.63
CA LEU A 130 -45.34 -22.83 15.08
C LEU A 130 -46.17 -24.06 14.67
N ASP A 131 -45.53 -25.16 14.26
CA ASP A 131 -46.21 -26.40 13.84
C ASP A 131 -46.55 -27.33 15.02
N GLY A 132 -46.16 -26.96 16.24
CA GLY A 132 -46.29 -27.77 17.47
C GLY A 132 -47.72 -28.06 17.95
N GLN A 133 -48.76 -27.55 17.28
CA GLN A 133 -50.16 -27.82 17.63
C GLN A 133 -51.07 -28.17 16.44
N LYS A 134 -50.84 -29.32 15.79
CA LYS A 134 -51.94 -30.24 15.37
C LYS A 134 -51.49 -31.60 14.83
N GLY A 135 -51.89 -32.65 15.57
CA GLY A 135 -52.25 -33.94 14.97
C GLY A 135 -51.10 -34.92 14.65
N LYS A 136 -51.47 -36.20 14.52
CA LYS A 136 -50.57 -37.26 14.05
C LYS A 136 -50.35 -37.10 12.54
N ALA A 137 -49.10 -37.07 12.10
CA ALA A 137 -48.76 -37.08 10.68
C ALA A 137 -49.29 -38.37 10.00
N PRO A 138 -50.12 -38.28 8.94
CA PRO A 138 -50.51 -39.44 8.15
C PRO A 138 -49.36 -39.85 7.22
N CYS A 139 -49.01 -41.13 7.21
CA CYS A 139 -48.00 -41.66 6.29
C CYS A 139 -48.59 -41.80 4.86
N PHE A 140 -48.43 -40.76 4.03
CA PHE A 140 -48.89 -40.77 2.64
C PHE A 140 -47.80 -41.27 1.67
N THR A 141 -47.65 -42.59 1.56
CA THR A 141 -46.84 -43.20 0.48
C THR A 141 -47.63 -43.28 -0.83
N THR A 142 -47.82 -42.14 -1.51
CA THR A 142 -48.42 -42.13 -2.86
C THR A 142 -47.38 -42.58 -3.89
N SER A 143 -47.46 -43.84 -4.33
CA SER A 143 -46.53 -44.44 -5.32
C SER A 143 -46.74 -43.96 -6.77
N ALA A 144 -47.28 -42.76 -6.97
CA ALA A 144 -47.54 -42.16 -8.27
C ALA A 144 -47.15 -40.67 -8.25
N VAL A 145 -46.53 -40.20 -9.32
CA VAL A 145 -46.19 -38.78 -9.48
C VAL A 145 -47.49 -37.96 -9.54
N PRO A 146 -47.64 -36.89 -8.74
CA PRO A 146 -48.82 -36.03 -8.80
C PRO A 146 -49.07 -35.47 -10.21
N SER A 147 -50.33 -35.21 -10.55
CA SER A 147 -50.70 -34.72 -11.89
C SER A 147 -49.98 -33.41 -12.24
N LEU A 148 -49.52 -33.28 -13.49
CA LEU A 148 -48.73 -32.12 -13.95
C LEU A 148 -49.36 -30.77 -13.58
N ALA A 149 -50.68 -30.62 -13.70
CA ALA A 149 -51.39 -29.39 -13.31
C ALA A 149 -51.25 -29.01 -11.82
N LYS A 150 -51.02 -29.97 -10.91
CA LYS A 150 -50.72 -29.71 -9.49
C LYS A 150 -49.23 -29.44 -9.25
N GLN A 151 -48.35 -29.89 -10.14
CA GLN A 151 -46.91 -29.65 -10.04
C GLN A 151 -46.46 -28.41 -10.83
N ILE A 152 -47.25 -27.93 -11.78
CA ILE A 152 -46.90 -26.78 -12.63
C ILE A 152 -46.67 -25.51 -11.81
N GLY A 153 -47.47 -25.27 -10.75
CA GLY A 153 -47.24 -24.17 -9.81
C GLY A 153 -46.01 -24.31 -8.90
N PHE A 154 -45.30 -25.44 -8.96
CA PHE A 154 -43.98 -25.67 -8.33
C PHE A 154 -42.85 -25.79 -9.37
N LEU A 155 -43.18 -25.73 -10.66
CA LEU A 155 -42.26 -25.84 -11.79
C LEU A 155 -42.22 -24.57 -12.65
N ASP A 156 -43.17 -23.65 -12.44
CA ASP A 156 -43.14 -22.32 -13.04
C ASP A 156 -42.03 -21.50 -12.37
N VAL A 157 -41.02 -21.14 -13.15
CA VAL A 157 -39.88 -20.33 -12.71
C VAL A 157 -40.20 -18.83 -12.83
N ASN A 158 -41.43 -18.49 -13.22
CA ASN A 158 -41.97 -17.14 -13.22
C ASN A 158 -43.03 -17.04 -12.12
N ASP A 159 -42.90 -16.06 -11.22
CA ASP A 159 -44.01 -15.68 -10.36
C ASP A 159 -45.21 -15.21 -11.20
N GLN A 160 -46.42 -15.54 -10.75
CA GLN A 160 -47.67 -15.25 -11.47
C GLN A 160 -48.02 -13.75 -11.46
N ASP A 161 -47.52 -13.01 -12.44
CA ASP A 161 -48.07 -11.71 -12.82
C ASP A 161 -47.99 -11.53 -14.35
N ASP A 162 -49.09 -11.87 -15.06
CA ASP A 162 -49.17 -12.01 -16.53
C ASP A 162 -49.15 -10.67 -17.30
N ARG A 163 -48.28 -9.77 -16.84
CA ARG A 163 -47.80 -8.54 -17.50
C ARG A 163 -46.26 -8.58 -17.65
N ALA A 164 -45.67 -9.77 -17.49
CA ALA A 164 -44.25 -10.00 -17.16
C ALA A 164 -43.19 -9.74 -18.25
N ALA A 165 -43.56 -9.42 -19.50
CA ALA A 165 -42.58 -9.09 -20.57
C ALA A 165 -41.68 -7.85 -20.26
N LYS A 166 -42.02 -7.09 -19.22
CA LYS A 166 -41.13 -6.12 -18.55
C LYS A 166 -40.38 -6.71 -17.34
N TYR A 167 -41.06 -7.50 -16.49
CA TYR A 167 -40.55 -7.94 -15.19
C TYR A 167 -39.38 -8.92 -15.26
N GLN A 168 -39.30 -9.80 -16.26
CA GLN A 168 -38.12 -10.66 -16.43
C GLN A 168 -36.80 -9.85 -16.53
N ARG A 169 -36.84 -8.64 -17.10
CA ARG A 169 -35.67 -7.73 -17.18
C ARG A 169 -35.35 -7.00 -15.86
N HIS A 170 -36.23 -7.02 -14.86
CA HIS A 170 -35.93 -6.40 -13.56
C HIS A 170 -35.01 -7.29 -12.72
N ASN A 171 -35.31 -8.59 -12.64
CA ASN A 171 -34.55 -9.54 -11.81
C ASN A 171 -33.08 -9.66 -12.24
N ASP A 172 -32.81 -9.65 -13.56
CA ASP A 172 -31.44 -9.62 -14.10
C ASP A 172 -30.66 -8.40 -13.60
N VAL A 173 -31.29 -7.23 -13.55
CA VAL A 173 -30.64 -5.96 -13.17
C VAL A 173 -30.38 -5.86 -11.68
N GLU A 174 -31.29 -6.34 -10.83
CA GLU A 174 -31.09 -6.29 -9.37
C GLU A 174 -29.95 -7.20 -8.89
N HIS A 175 -29.71 -8.31 -9.60
CA HIS A 175 -28.62 -9.23 -9.30
C HIS A 175 -27.33 -8.94 -10.09
N ALA A 176 -27.38 -8.11 -11.13
CA ALA A 176 -26.22 -7.74 -11.91
C ALA A 176 -25.23 -6.88 -11.11
N VAL A 177 -23.95 -7.26 -11.12
CA VAL A 177 -22.90 -6.57 -10.35
C VAL A 177 -22.47 -5.25 -10.99
N LEU A 178 -22.51 -5.17 -12.33
CA LEU A 178 -22.31 -3.94 -13.10
C LEU A 178 -23.56 -3.69 -13.97
N VAL A 179 -24.05 -2.45 -14.00
CA VAL A 179 -25.30 -2.06 -14.68
C VAL A 179 -25.05 -0.82 -15.55
N SER A 180 -25.51 -0.82 -16.80
CA SER A 180 -25.48 0.37 -17.65
C SER A 180 -26.50 1.41 -17.19
N SER A 181 -26.11 2.69 -17.16
CA SER A 181 -26.94 3.81 -16.70
C SER A 181 -28.28 4.02 -17.45
N ILE A 182 -28.43 3.38 -18.62
CA ILE A 182 -29.65 3.40 -19.46
C ILE A 182 -30.54 2.16 -19.27
N ALA A 183 -30.28 1.33 -18.26
CA ALA A 183 -31.16 0.22 -17.89
C ALA A 183 -32.57 0.71 -17.49
N GLY A 184 -33.59 -0.11 -17.73
CA GLY A 184 -34.99 0.24 -17.45
C GLY A 184 -35.35 0.30 -15.96
N SER A 185 -34.47 -0.22 -15.10
CA SER A 185 -34.49 -0.13 -13.64
C SER A 185 -33.06 0.09 -13.15
N MET A 186 -32.89 0.56 -11.92
CA MET A 186 -31.59 0.65 -11.25
C MET A 186 -31.66 -0.07 -9.90
N PRO A 187 -30.58 -0.77 -9.46
CA PRO A 187 -30.55 -1.43 -8.16
C PRO A 187 -30.85 -0.47 -7.00
N SER A 188 -31.32 -1.02 -5.88
CA SER A 188 -31.71 -0.22 -4.71
C SER A 188 -30.55 0.56 -4.05
N GLN A 189 -29.30 0.18 -4.36
CA GLN A 189 -28.07 0.93 -4.11
C GLN A 189 -27.08 0.72 -5.27
N PHE A 190 -26.52 1.80 -5.81
CA PHE A 190 -25.53 1.79 -6.90
C PHE A 190 -24.65 3.03 -6.89
N ALA A 191 -23.45 2.95 -7.47
CA ALA A 191 -22.56 4.10 -7.65
C ALA A 191 -21.72 3.99 -8.93
N LEU A 192 -21.36 5.13 -9.52
CA LEU A 192 -20.58 5.23 -10.75
C LEU A 192 -19.23 4.52 -10.62
N MET A 193 -18.97 3.55 -11.48
CA MET A 193 -17.71 2.81 -11.54
C MET A 193 -16.77 3.37 -12.63
N GLY A 194 -17.33 3.75 -13.77
CA GLY A 194 -16.57 4.24 -14.91
C GLY A 194 -17.43 4.50 -16.14
N GLY A 195 -16.78 4.58 -17.30
CA GLY A 195 -17.44 4.70 -18.60
C GLY A 195 -16.89 3.69 -19.61
N MET A 196 -17.78 3.06 -20.38
CA MET A 196 -17.37 2.26 -21.55
C MET A 196 -16.76 3.17 -22.61
N LYS A 197 -15.66 2.75 -23.24
CA LYS A 197 -15.14 3.45 -24.43
C LYS A 197 -15.85 2.96 -25.69
N ALA A 198 -16.59 3.84 -26.34
CA ALA A 198 -17.16 3.59 -27.65
C ALA A 198 -16.05 3.31 -28.68
N GLN A 199 -16.30 2.38 -29.60
CA GLN A 199 -15.62 2.37 -30.90
C GLN A 199 -16.08 3.61 -31.69
N GLN A 200 -15.23 4.11 -32.60
CA GLN A 200 -15.31 5.49 -33.13
C GLN A 200 -16.49 5.80 -34.07
N SER A 201 -17.54 4.96 -34.09
CA SER A 201 -18.57 4.91 -35.13
C SER A 201 -19.99 4.70 -34.57
N ALA A 202 -20.36 5.36 -33.47
CA ALA A 202 -21.71 5.32 -32.91
C ALA A 202 -22.18 6.67 -32.34
N VAL A 203 -23.49 6.92 -32.41
CA VAL A 203 -24.15 8.13 -31.87
C VAL A 203 -24.05 8.17 -30.34
N HIS A 204 -24.09 9.37 -29.75
CA HIS A 204 -24.02 9.62 -28.31
C HIS A 204 -25.03 8.79 -27.48
N LEU A 205 -24.56 7.63 -27.00
CA LEU A 205 -25.13 6.91 -25.87
C LEU A 205 -24.47 7.37 -24.57
N ASP A 206 -25.15 7.22 -23.44
CA ASP A 206 -24.53 7.41 -22.12
C ASP A 206 -23.54 6.25 -21.84
N PRO A 207 -22.23 6.52 -21.67
CA PRO A 207 -21.24 5.47 -21.48
C PRO A 207 -21.18 4.94 -20.04
N ARG A 208 -21.90 5.55 -19.08
CA ARG A 208 -21.69 5.31 -17.64
C ARG A 208 -22.07 3.89 -17.22
N VAL A 209 -21.10 3.21 -16.59
CA VAL A 209 -21.26 1.92 -15.92
C VAL A 209 -21.34 2.15 -14.42
N MET A 210 -22.39 1.62 -13.81
CA MET A 210 -22.65 1.68 -12.37
C MET A 210 -22.28 0.35 -11.72
N LEU A 211 -21.61 0.41 -10.57
CA LEU A 211 -21.44 -0.72 -9.64
C LEU A 211 -22.73 -0.88 -8.82
N ASN A 212 -23.31 -2.06 -8.82
CA ASN A 212 -24.38 -2.44 -7.90
C ASN A 212 -23.75 -2.69 -6.52
N THR A 213 -23.89 -1.74 -5.60
CA THR A 213 -23.32 -1.85 -4.26
C THR A 213 -24.22 -2.66 -3.33
N ASN A 214 -25.49 -2.85 -3.69
CA ASN A 214 -26.45 -3.61 -2.89
C ASN A 214 -26.13 -5.11 -2.83
N VAL A 215 -25.64 -5.70 -3.93
CA VAL A 215 -25.32 -7.14 -3.99
C VAL A 215 -23.96 -7.50 -3.38
N PRO A 216 -23.83 -8.66 -2.72
CA PRO A 216 -22.54 -9.31 -2.44
C PRO A 216 -21.81 -9.68 -3.73
N PHE A 217 -20.57 -9.20 -3.90
CA PHE A 217 -19.76 -9.41 -5.10
C PHE A 217 -18.29 -9.70 -4.78
N SER A 218 -17.62 -10.42 -5.69
CA SER A 218 -16.20 -10.74 -5.67
C SER A 218 -15.49 -10.09 -6.86
N ALA A 219 -14.38 -9.39 -6.62
CA ALA A 219 -13.65 -8.62 -7.64
C ALA A 219 -12.13 -8.92 -7.58
N PHE A 220 -11.57 -9.42 -8.68
CA PHE A 220 -10.13 -9.64 -8.85
C PHE A 220 -9.53 -8.52 -9.69
N ILE A 221 -8.47 -7.85 -9.22
CA ILE A 221 -7.86 -6.68 -9.87
C ILE A 221 -6.37 -6.94 -10.09
N CYS A 222 -5.92 -6.93 -11.34
CA CYS A 222 -4.51 -7.22 -11.70
C CYS A 222 -3.89 -6.19 -12.65
N GLY A 223 -2.55 -6.12 -12.69
CA GLY A 223 -1.78 -5.16 -13.51
C GLY A 223 -0.54 -4.60 -12.79
N VAL A 224 0.40 -4.03 -13.54
CA VAL A 224 1.67 -3.53 -12.95
C VAL A 224 1.42 -2.36 -11.98
N GLN A 225 2.39 -2.07 -11.11
CA GLN A 225 2.39 -0.82 -10.31
C GLN A 225 2.17 0.41 -11.21
N GLY A 226 1.40 1.39 -10.74
CA GLY A 226 1.06 2.61 -11.48
C GLY A 226 0.04 2.46 -12.63
N SER A 227 -0.44 1.25 -12.94
CA SER A 227 -1.43 1.01 -14.01
C SER A 227 -2.87 1.46 -13.69
N GLY A 228 -3.19 1.64 -12.41
CA GLY A 228 -4.52 2.05 -11.94
C GLY A 228 -5.16 1.13 -10.90
N LYS A 229 -4.58 -0.04 -10.56
CA LYS A 229 -5.18 -1.00 -9.61
C LYS A 229 -5.67 -0.36 -8.31
N SER A 230 -4.78 0.29 -7.55
CA SER A 230 -5.08 0.88 -6.25
C SER A 230 -6.14 1.98 -6.32
N HIS A 231 -6.17 2.70 -7.45
CA HIS A 231 -7.20 3.69 -7.77
C HIS A 231 -8.57 3.03 -7.97
N THR A 232 -8.64 1.88 -8.65
CA THR A 232 -9.85 1.06 -8.80
C THR A 232 -10.31 0.46 -7.48
N THR A 233 -9.40 -0.13 -6.69
CA THR A 233 -9.67 -0.62 -5.34
C THR A 233 -10.26 0.49 -4.47
N SER A 234 -9.63 1.67 -4.47
CA SER A 234 -10.11 2.85 -3.75
C SER A 234 -11.45 3.37 -4.27
N CYS A 235 -11.68 3.33 -5.59
CA CYS A 235 -12.95 3.70 -6.22
C CYS A 235 -14.11 2.79 -5.79
N ILE A 236 -13.88 1.48 -5.68
CA ILE A 236 -14.84 0.51 -5.16
C ILE A 236 -15.16 0.78 -3.68
N ILE A 237 -14.14 1.08 -2.86
CA ILE A 237 -14.34 1.43 -1.44
C ILE A 237 -15.08 2.76 -1.31
N GLU A 238 -14.72 3.81 -2.07
CA GLU A 238 -15.45 5.08 -2.14
C GLU A 238 -16.93 4.84 -2.47
N ASN A 239 -17.22 4.07 -3.52
CA ASN A 239 -18.58 3.73 -3.97
C ASN A 239 -19.42 3.01 -2.90
N CYS A 240 -18.77 2.26 -2.00
CA CYS A 240 -19.43 1.53 -0.92
C CYS A 240 -19.41 2.27 0.44
N SER A 241 -18.70 3.39 0.55
CA SER A 241 -18.49 4.10 1.84
C SER A 241 -18.99 5.55 1.84
N LEU A 242 -19.10 6.21 0.69
CA LEU A 242 -19.50 7.63 0.59
C LEU A 242 -20.92 7.80 0.04
N PRO A 243 -21.91 8.23 0.87
CA PRO A 243 -23.26 8.52 0.41
C PRO A 243 -23.32 9.87 -0.30
N LEU A 244 -22.76 9.92 -1.52
CA LEU A 244 -22.71 11.10 -2.38
C LEU A 244 -23.66 10.95 -3.57
N PRO A 245 -24.71 11.78 -3.68
CA PRO A 245 -25.68 11.73 -4.79
C PRO A 245 -25.07 11.86 -6.20
N ILE A 246 -23.89 12.47 -6.32
CA ILE A 246 -23.16 12.58 -7.60
C ILE A 246 -22.45 11.27 -8.01
N LEU A 247 -22.14 10.40 -7.05
CA LEU A 247 -21.68 9.03 -7.35
C LEU A 247 -22.88 8.12 -7.65
N GLY A 248 -23.96 8.23 -6.89
CA GLY A 248 -25.18 7.45 -7.09
C GLY A 248 -26.04 7.38 -5.83
N ALA A 249 -26.76 6.28 -5.65
CA ALA A 249 -27.61 6.02 -4.49
C ALA A 249 -26.93 5.01 -3.54
N LEU A 250 -26.53 5.47 -2.36
CA LEU A 250 -26.06 4.61 -1.26
C LEU A 250 -26.90 4.93 -0.02
N LYS A 251 -27.66 3.94 0.47
CA LYS A 251 -28.55 4.08 1.64
C LYS A 251 -27.81 3.80 2.95
N GLN A 252 -26.86 2.86 2.94
CA GLN A 252 -26.00 2.56 4.08
C GLN A 252 -24.55 2.30 3.61
N PRO A 253 -23.55 3.02 4.16
CA PRO A 253 -22.14 2.68 4.00
C PRO A 253 -21.83 1.27 4.51
N LEU A 254 -20.91 0.58 3.87
CA LEU A 254 -20.44 -0.73 4.29
C LEU A 254 -19.27 -0.62 5.28
N SER A 255 -19.25 -1.49 6.29
CA SER A 255 -18.01 -1.74 7.04
C SER A 255 -17.01 -2.40 6.11
N THR A 256 -15.80 -1.85 6.03
CA THR A 256 -14.73 -2.31 5.15
C THR A 256 -13.48 -2.64 5.96
N MET A 257 -12.90 -3.82 5.77
CA MET A 257 -11.58 -4.17 6.29
C MET A 257 -10.58 -4.28 5.14
N VAL A 258 -9.44 -3.60 5.25
CA VAL A 258 -8.33 -3.64 4.28
C VAL A 258 -7.13 -4.34 4.91
N LEU A 259 -6.54 -5.31 4.23
CA LEU A 259 -5.35 -6.02 4.66
C LEU A 259 -4.12 -5.42 3.97
N ASN A 260 -3.13 -4.97 4.75
CA ASN A 260 -1.88 -4.41 4.23
C ASN A 260 -0.67 -5.07 4.90
N PHE A 261 0.30 -5.48 4.08
CA PHE A 261 1.60 -5.97 4.54
C PHE A 261 2.67 -5.56 3.53
N ASN A 262 3.65 -4.78 4.00
CA ASN A 262 4.87 -4.49 3.25
C ASN A 262 6.06 -5.11 4.00
N GLU A 263 6.97 -5.75 3.26
CA GLU A 263 8.23 -6.24 3.86
C GLU A 263 9.09 -5.06 4.32
N TYR A 264 9.51 -5.12 5.59
CA TYR A 264 10.19 -4.00 6.22
C TYR A 264 11.64 -3.89 5.73
N SER A 265 11.90 -2.92 4.88
CA SER A 265 13.22 -2.64 4.30
C SER A 265 14.01 -1.56 5.06
N SER A 266 13.36 -0.48 5.50
CA SER A 266 13.96 0.54 6.38
C SER A 266 12.92 1.48 7.01
N ASN A 267 13.33 2.24 8.04
CA ASN A 267 12.49 3.29 8.64
C ASN A 267 12.11 4.40 7.64
N VAL A 268 12.90 4.61 6.58
CA VAL A 268 12.76 5.71 5.61
C VAL A 268 11.94 5.29 4.39
N SER A 269 11.91 3.99 4.07
CA SER A 269 11.21 3.41 2.91
C SER A 269 9.86 2.78 3.25
N THR A 270 9.36 2.97 4.48
CA THR A 270 7.99 2.55 4.82
C THR A 270 7.02 3.56 4.20
N GLN A 271 5.98 3.11 3.49
CA GLN A 271 4.91 3.93 2.94
C GLN A 271 3.55 3.56 3.58
N PRO A 272 2.61 4.51 3.74
CA PRO A 272 1.28 4.22 4.23
C PRO A 272 0.46 3.45 3.18
N CYS A 273 -0.46 2.60 3.63
CA CYS A 273 -1.46 1.96 2.76
C CYS A 273 -2.28 3.04 2.03
N GLU A 274 -2.44 2.92 0.70
CA GLU A 274 -3.13 3.91 -0.14
C GLU A 274 -4.59 4.16 0.29
N ALA A 275 -5.24 3.14 0.86
CA ALA A 275 -6.58 3.24 1.42
C ALA A 275 -6.67 4.23 2.59
N ALA A 276 -5.56 4.57 3.27
CA ALA A 276 -5.60 5.53 4.38
C ALA A 276 -5.99 6.95 3.93
N PHE A 277 -5.68 7.32 2.69
CA PHE A 277 -6.06 8.60 2.10
C PHE A 277 -7.56 8.72 1.75
N LEU A 278 -8.35 7.64 1.89
CA LEU A 278 -9.82 7.69 1.78
C LEU A 278 -10.46 8.62 2.82
N SER A 279 -9.78 8.84 3.95
CA SER A 279 -10.11 9.84 4.98
C SER A 279 -10.19 11.28 4.45
N SER A 280 -9.47 11.54 3.35
CA SER A 280 -9.12 12.87 2.86
C SER A 280 -9.86 13.17 1.56
N VAL A 281 -11.10 13.67 1.66
CA VAL A 281 -11.88 14.15 0.53
C VAL A 281 -11.21 15.40 -0.09
N LEU A 282 -11.17 15.49 -1.43
CA LEU A 282 -10.52 16.62 -2.13
C LEU A 282 -11.23 17.96 -1.83
N PRO A 283 -10.52 19.10 -1.88
CA PRO A 283 -11.09 20.41 -1.54
C PRO A 283 -12.36 20.78 -2.31
N GLU A 284 -12.46 20.39 -3.58
CA GLU A 284 -13.63 20.58 -4.46
C GLU A 284 -14.91 20.00 -3.84
N TRP A 285 -14.83 18.79 -3.28
CA TRP A 285 -15.96 18.03 -2.72
C TRP A 285 -16.14 18.25 -1.22
N SER A 286 -15.16 18.87 -0.54
CA SER A 286 -15.16 19.10 0.92
C SER A 286 -16.40 19.84 1.44
N LYS A 287 -17.04 20.68 0.60
CA LYS A 287 -18.25 21.44 0.90
C LYS A 287 -19.46 20.57 1.27
N HIS A 288 -19.47 19.29 0.89
CA HIS A 288 -20.54 18.36 1.25
C HIS A 288 -20.42 17.80 2.68
N GLY A 289 -19.35 18.13 3.43
CA GLY A 289 -19.16 17.72 4.82
C GLY A 289 -18.85 16.24 5.06
N LEU A 290 -18.86 15.42 4.00
CA LEU A 290 -18.70 13.97 4.06
C LEU A 290 -17.24 13.54 4.21
N THR A 291 -17.03 12.45 4.95
CA THR A 291 -15.71 11.85 5.23
C THR A 291 -15.87 10.35 5.42
N ILE A 292 -14.95 9.55 4.87
CA ILE A 292 -14.81 8.15 5.29
C ILE A 292 -14.06 8.13 6.63
N PRO A 293 -14.63 7.59 7.72
CA PRO A 293 -13.88 7.37 8.94
C PRO A 293 -12.89 6.22 8.72
N VAL A 294 -11.60 6.48 8.96
CA VAL A 294 -10.51 5.52 8.75
C VAL A 294 -9.81 5.21 10.07
N ARG A 295 -9.66 3.93 10.41
CA ARG A 295 -8.86 3.44 11.53
C ARG A 295 -7.79 2.49 11.01
N VAL A 296 -6.55 2.65 11.47
CA VAL A 296 -5.45 1.72 11.20
C VAL A 296 -5.14 0.93 12.48
N LEU A 297 -5.26 -0.38 12.38
CA LEU A 297 -4.82 -1.36 13.38
C LEU A 297 -3.39 -1.76 13.04
N VAL A 298 -2.43 -1.43 13.92
CA VAL A 298 -0.98 -1.62 13.66
C VAL A 298 -0.32 -2.53 14.70
N PRO A 299 0.71 -3.31 14.34
CA PRO A 299 1.39 -4.23 15.25
C PRO A 299 2.01 -3.50 16.45
N PRO A 300 1.82 -3.97 17.71
CA PRO A 300 2.34 -3.30 18.90
C PRO A 300 3.87 -3.08 18.86
N SER A 301 4.60 -3.96 18.19
CA SER A 301 6.06 -3.90 18.00
C SER A 301 6.55 -2.86 17.00
N ASN A 302 5.68 -2.28 16.15
CA ASN A 302 6.00 -1.18 15.23
C ASN A 302 5.07 0.04 15.40
N PHE A 303 4.27 0.07 16.49
CA PHE A 303 3.17 1.02 16.70
C PHE A 303 3.60 2.49 16.56
N TYR A 304 4.71 2.90 17.18
CA TYR A 304 5.14 4.30 17.19
C TYR A 304 5.55 4.82 15.80
N ASN A 305 6.21 3.98 15.00
CA ASN A 305 6.65 4.36 13.65
C ASN A 305 5.43 4.54 12.73
N LEU A 306 4.55 3.52 12.68
CA LEU A 306 3.34 3.57 11.85
C LEU A 306 2.37 4.65 12.34
N LYS A 307 2.24 4.88 13.66
CA LYS A 307 1.46 6.01 14.18
C LYS A 307 2.02 7.36 13.73
N THR A 308 3.34 7.56 13.77
CA THR A 308 3.98 8.81 13.34
C THR A 308 3.77 9.07 11.83
N MET A 309 3.81 8.00 11.02
CA MET A 309 3.43 8.05 9.61
C MET A 309 1.96 8.42 9.42
N TYR A 310 1.04 7.56 9.90
CA TYR A 310 -0.40 7.72 9.60
C TYR A 310 -0.98 8.99 10.23
N SER A 311 -0.38 9.55 11.29
CA SER A 311 -0.78 10.86 11.84
C SER A 311 -0.54 12.05 10.90
N GLN A 312 0.22 11.88 9.81
CA GLN A 312 0.37 12.88 8.76
C GLN A 312 -0.86 12.94 7.83
N ILE A 313 -1.71 11.92 7.86
CA ILE A 313 -2.96 11.86 7.09
C ILE A 313 -4.10 12.35 8.00
N PRO A 314 -4.84 13.41 7.62
CA PRO A 314 -5.89 13.95 8.48
C PRO A 314 -7.06 12.97 8.63
N LYS A 315 -7.69 12.96 9.80
CA LYS A 315 -8.88 12.13 10.12
C LYS A 315 -8.63 10.60 10.10
N VAL A 316 -7.39 10.16 10.29
CA VAL A 316 -7.02 8.75 10.50
C VAL A 316 -6.81 8.46 11.99
N GLU A 317 -7.55 7.51 12.55
CA GLU A 317 -7.30 6.94 13.89
C GLU A 317 -6.22 5.84 13.80
N VAL A 318 -5.29 5.76 14.76
CA VAL A 318 -4.30 4.67 14.83
C VAL A 318 -4.35 3.97 16.18
N ARG A 319 -4.65 2.66 16.18
CA ARG A 319 -4.75 1.81 17.39
C ARG A 319 -3.79 0.62 17.30
N PRO A 320 -3.25 0.13 18.44
CA PRO A 320 -2.48 -1.10 18.46
C PRO A 320 -3.41 -2.31 18.21
N PHE A 321 -3.02 -3.21 17.31
CA PHE A 321 -3.71 -4.48 17.11
C PHE A 321 -3.39 -5.43 18.26
N ARG A 322 -4.36 -5.65 19.15
CA ARG A 322 -4.24 -6.48 20.35
C ARG A 322 -5.38 -7.50 20.41
N LEU A 323 -5.09 -8.76 20.14
CA LEU A 323 -6.05 -9.87 20.24
C LEU A 323 -6.36 -10.18 21.71
N LYS A 324 -7.59 -10.56 22.06
CA LYS A 324 -7.87 -11.14 23.38
C LYS A 324 -7.65 -12.66 23.34
N PRO A 325 -7.28 -13.30 24.47
CA PRO A 325 -7.11 -14.75 24.56
C PRO A 325 -8.26 -15.56 23.94
N ARG A 326 -9.51 -15.11 24.14
CA ARG A 326 -10.73 -15.72 23.57
C ARG A 326 -10.85 -15.68 22.04
N HIS A 327 -10.02 -14.90 21.34
CA HIS A 327 -9.98 -14.85 19.87
C HIS A 327 -9.00 -15.87 19.27
N LEU A 328 -8.27 -16.60 20.12
CA LEU A 328 -7.47 -17.76 19.70
C LEU A 328 -8.33 -19.02 19.79
N ASN A 329 -8.20 -19.89 18.80
CA ASN A 329 -8.76 -21.25 18.83
C ASN A 329 -7.67 -22.30 18.59
N ILE A 330 -8.03 -23.58 18.73
CA ILE A 330 -7.10 -24.71 18.61
C ILE A 330 -6.44 -24.78 17.22
N SER A 331 -7.16 -24.47 16.14
CA SER A 331 -6.60 -24.40 14.78
C SER A 331 -5.60 -23.25 14.64
N THR A 332 -5.93 -22.06 15.15
CA THR A 332 -5.02 -20.91 15.20
C THR A 332 -3.71 -21.26 15.94
N MET A 333 -3.82 -21.92 17.09
CA MET A 333 -2.65 -22.35 17.88
C MET A 333 -1.82 -23.41 17.14
N LEU A 334 -2.45 -24.37 16.47
CA LEU A 334 -1.75 -25.33 15.62
C LEU A 334 -0.98 -24.62 14.50
N SER A 335 -1.60 -23.74 13.70
CA SER A 335 -0.94 -23.06 12.58
C SER A 335 0.17 -22.08 13.01
N LEU A 336 0.03 -21.39 14.15
CA LEU A 336 1.10 -20.53 14.71
C LEU A 336 2.31 -21.34 15.16
N MET A 337 2.09 -22.49 15.80
CA MET A 337 3.17 -23.32 16.34
C MET A 337 3.78 -24.25 15.27
N SER A 338 3.06 -24.60 14.20
CA SER A 338 3.49 -25.62 13.23
C SER A 338 4.55 -25.19 12.22
N MET A 339 4.70 -23.89 11.90
CA MET A 339 5.50 -23.42 10.75
C MET A 339 6.82 -24.18 10.55
N VAL A 340 6.92 -24.87 9.43
CA VAL A 340 8.07 -25.67 9.02
C VAL A 340 8.98 -24.83 8.12
N LYS A 341 10.31 -24.90 8.30
CA LYS A 341 11.29 -24.30 7.37
C LYS A 341 11.99 -25.29 6.45
N ASN A 342 12.07 -26.58 6.83
CA ASN A 342 12.90 -27.61 6.18
C ASN A 342 12.16 -28.96 6.02
N ASP A 343 10.88 -28.95 5.66
CA ASP A 343 9.92 -30.10 5.54
C ASP A 343 9.77 -31.08 6.73
N LYS A 344 10.60 -30.99 7.77
CA LYS A 344 10.52 -31.83 8.97
C LYS A 344 9.75 -31.13 10.08
N MET A 345 8.62 -31.71 10.48
CA MET A 345 7.83 -31.26 11.63
C MET A 345 8.68 -31.32 12.91
N PRO A 346 8.76 -30.23 13.70
CA PRO A 346 9.52 -30.23 14.96
C PRO A 346 8.99 -31.27 15.96
N LEU A 347 9.86 -31.96 16.71
CA LEU A 347 9.43 -33.01 17.65
C LEU A 347 8.68 -32.47 18.88
N TYR A 348 8.68 -31.14 19.12
CA TYR A 348 7.75 -30.53 20.08
C TYR A 348 6.30 -30.51 19.58
N MET A 349 6.04 -30.53 18.26
CA MET A 349 4.68 -30.39 17.72
C MET A 349 3.79 -31.59 17.99
N SER A 350 4.33 -32.81 18.15
CA SER A 350 3.55 -33.97 18.60
C SER A 350 2.98 -33.75 20.00
N HIS A 351 3.79 -33.22 20.92
CA HIS A 351 3.40 -32.88 22.29
C HIS A 351 2.41 -31.71 22.34
N VAL A 352 2.65 -30.64 21.58
CA VAL A 352 1.73 -29.48 21.47
C VAL A 352 0.39 -29.91 20.86
N THR A 353 0.39 -30.73 19.81
CA THR A 353 -0.84 -31.23 19.17
C THR A 353 -1.61 -32.17 20.08
N LYS A 354 -0.92 -33.00 20.89
CA LYS A 354 -1.59 -33.81 21.92
C LYS A 354 -2.24 -32.91 22.97
N LEU A 355 -1.50 -31.98 23.58
CA LEU A 355 -2.01 -31.07 24.60
C LEU A 355 -3.22 -30.26 24.10
N LEU A 356 -3.17 -29.75 22.85
CA LEU A 356 -4.29 -29.03 22.24
C LEU A 356 -5.51 -29.94 21.98
N ARG A 357 -5.31 -31.22 21.67
CA ARG A 357 -6.40 -32.20 21.55
C ARG A 357 -7.01 -32.55 22.91
N ASP A 358 -6.19 -32.78 23.92
CA ASP A 358 -6.64 -33.09 25.28
C ASP A 358 -7.50 -31.92 25.80
N MET A 359 -7.05 -30.66 25.59
CA MET A 359 -7.85 -29.46 25.88
C MET A 359 -9.13 -29.31 25.06
N ALA A 360 -9.15 -29.78 23.81
CA ALA A 360 -10.35 -29.75 22.95
C ALA A 360 -11.44 -30.73 23.43
N ILE A 361 -11.02 -31.86 23.99
CA ILE A 361 -11.92 -32.84 24.61
C ILE A 361 -12.45 -32.29 25.94
N GLU A 362 -11.58 -31.70 26.76
CA GLU A 362 -11.96 -31.14 28.06
C GLU A 362 -12.86 -29.89 27.98
N SER A 363 -12.80 -29.10 26.89
CA SER A 363 -13.59 -27.86 26.81
C SER A 363 -15.08 -28.06 26.47
N ASN A 364 -15.50 -29.26 26.03
CA ASN A 364 -16.87 -29.56 25.60
C ASN A 364 -17.47 -28.52 24.62
N GLY A 365 -16.64 -27.98 23.71
CA GLY A 365 -17.04 -26.94 22.76
C GLY A 365 -16.93 -25.50 23.29
N GLY A 366 -16.59 -25.32 24.56
CA GLY A 366 -16.26 -24.02 25.15
C GLY A 366 -14.98 -23.39 24.58
N ALA A 367 -14.84 -22.08 24.77
CA ALA A 367 -13.74 -21.28 24.28
C ALA A 367 -12.36 -21.73 24.81
N PHE A 368 -11.31 -21.49 24.03
CA PHE A 368 -9.96 -21.97 24.31
C PHE A 368 -9.24 -21.13 25.39
N ASP A 369 -8.89 -21.76 26.52
CA ASP A 369 -8.11 -21.12 27.59
C ASP A 369 -6.60 -21.07 27.28
N TYR A 370 -6.13 -19.95 26.73
CA TYR A 370 -4.71 -19.70 26.49
C TYR A 370 -3.84 -19.75 27.76
N LEU A 371 -4.37 -19.36 28.93
CA LEU A 371 -3.61 -19.37 30.20
C LEU A 371 -3.53 -20.80 30.77
N GLY A 372 -4.54 -21.63 30.54
CA GLY A 372 -4.52 -23.08 30.74
C GLY A 372 -3.52 -23.77 29.82
N PHE A 373 -3.52 -23.43 28.54
CA PHE A 373 -2.53 -23.91 27.56
C PHE A 373 -1.10 -23.62 28.03
N ARG A 374 -0.79 -22.38 28.44
CA ARG A 374 0.53 -22.01 28.95
C ARG A 374 0.94 -22.84 30.17
N ARG A 375 0.11 -22.90 31.21
CA ARG A 375 0.39 -23.70 32.43
C ARG A 375 0.64 -25.18 32.13
N ARG A 376 -0.11 -25.77 31.19
CA ARG A 376 0.09 -27.16 30.75
C ARG A 376 1.38 -27.32 29.94
N LEU A 377 1.73 -26.35 29.10
CA LEU A 377 2.95 -26.36 28.30
C LEU A 377 4.22 -26.24 29.17
N ASP A 378 4.20 -25.35 30.17
CA ASP A 378 5.29 -25.18 31.13
C ASP A 378 5.49 -26.45 32.00
N THR A 379 4.43 -27.25 32.17
CA THR A 379 4.45 -28.55 32.87
C THR A 379 5.03 -29.67 32.00
N LEU A 380 4.99 -29.58 30.67
CA LEU A 380 5.60 -30.56 29.78
C LEU A 380 7.13 -30.44 29.82
N ARG A 381 7.80 -31.55 30.19
CA ARG A 381 9.27 -31.68 30.13
C ARG A 381 9.78 -31.84 28.69
N LEU A 382 9.51 -30.84 27.85
CA LEU A 382 10.06 -30.73 26.49
C LEU A 382 11.58 -30.59 26.54
N ASP A 383 12.28 -31.14 25.54
CA ASP A 383 13.74 -31.07 25.47
C ASP A 383 14.24 -29.63 25.29
N ARG A 384 15.20 -29.25 26.15
CA ARG A 384 15.82 -27.92 26.20
C ARG A 384 16.54 -27.53 24.91
N THR A 385 16.91 -28.48 24.04
CA THR A 385 17.50 -28.15 22.73
C THR A 385 16.46 -27.64 21.72
N GLN A 386 15.18 -27.95 21.91
CA GLN A 386 14.11 -27.69 20.93
C GLN A 386 13.09 -26.64 21.39
N THR A 387 12.92 -26.47 22.70
CA THR A 387 12.04 -25.43 23.28
C THR A 387 12.31 -23.99 22.83
N PRO A 388 13.55 -23.52 22.54
CA PRO A 388 13.78 -22.08 22.27
C PRO A 388 12.96 -21.52 21.10
N PHE A 389 12.77 -22.29 20.03
CA PHE A 389 11.98 -21.85 18.87
C PHE A 389 10.46 -21.81 19.13
N LEU A 390 9.98 -22.63 20.07
CA LEU A 390 8.59 -22.64 20.49
C LEU A 390 8.29 -21.42 21.36
N TYR A 391 9.11 -21.17 22.40
CA TYR A 391 8.96 -20.00 23.26
C TYR A 391 9.12 -18.69 22.47
N GLN A 392 10.09 -18.57 21.54
CA GLN A 392 10.22 -17.37 20.70
C GLN A 392 8.95 -16.99 19.91
N ARG A 393 8.13 -17.96 19.48
CA ARG A 393 6.84 -17.68 18.82
C ARG A 393 5.72 -17.35 19.80
N LEU A 394 5.75 -17.98 20.96
CA LEU A 394 4.81 -17.74 22.04
C LEU A 394 5.02 -16.36 22.68
N ASP A 395 6.27 -15.93 22.85
CA ASP A 395 6.65 -14.57 23.26
C ASP A 395 6.23 -13.53 22.20
N LEU A 396 6.37 -13.86 20.91
CA LEU A 396 5.85 -13.03 19.82
C LEU A 396 4.31 -12.93 19.91
N LEU A 397 3.60 -14.04 20.11
CA LEU A 397 2.14 -14.07 20.27
C LEU A 397 1.67 -13.26 21.49
N ASP A 398 2.34 -13.38 22.64
CA ASP A 398 2.06 -12.55 23.84
C ASP A 398 2.19 -11.05 23.53
N SER A 399 3.12 -10.66 22.66
CA SER A 399 3.27 -9.26 22.24
C SER A 399 2.07 -8.72 21.43
N TYR A 400 1.24 -9.60 20.88
CA TYR A 400 -0.05 -9.29 20.23
C TYR A 400 -1.26 -9.53 21.13
N LEU A 401 -1.13 -10.21 22.27
CA LEU A 401 -2.25 -10.47 23.17
C LEU A 401 -2.49 -9.31 24.15
N ASP A 402 -3.75 -9.01 24.44
CA ASP A 402 -4.15 -8.30 25.65
C ASP A 402 -4.39 -9.29 26.78
N LEU A 403 -3.33 -9.56 27.55
CA LEU A 403 -3.37 -10.45 28.72
C LEU A 403 -3.90 -9.76 29.98
N LYS A 404 -4.27 -8.47 29.92
CA LYS A 404 -4.70 -7.67 31.07
C LYS A 404 -6.15 -7.19 31.00
N GLY A 405 -6.73 -7.13 29.81
CA GLY A 405 -8.02 -6.46 29.57
C GLY A 405 -7.89 -4.92 29.47
N GLU A 406 -6.71 -4.39 29.14
CA GLU A 406 -6.49 -2.94 28.97
C GLU A 406 -7.09 -2.39 27.66
N HIS A 407 -7.51 -3.25 26.72
CA HIS A 407 -8.05 -2.86 25.42
C HIS A 407 -9.51 -3.31 25.21
N ASN A 408 -10.30 -2.46 24.53
CA ASN A 408 -11.69 -2.77 24.17
C ASN A 408 -11.77 -3.54 22.85
N ASP A 409 -12.85 -4.30 22.62
CA ASP A 409 -13.05 -5.13 21.42
C ASP A 409 -13.57 -4.33 20.20
N ASP A 410 -13.62 -3.00 20.30
CA ASP A 410 -13.84 -2.05 19.21
C ASP A 410 -12.60 -2.01 18.28
N TYR A 411 -12.46 -3.05 17.46
CA TYR A 411 -11.47 -3.14 16.39
C TYR A 411 -11.93 -2.41 15.13
N PHE A 412 -13.18 -2.62 14.71
CA PHE A 412 -13.70 -2.23 13.40
C PHE A 412 -14.65 -1.03 13.48
N ILE A 413 -14.70 -0.22 12.41
CA ILE A 413 -15.67 0.88 12.31
C ILE A 413 -16.95 0.40 11.60
N ASP A 414 -18.10 0.67 12.21
CA ASP A 414 -19.40 0.52 11.55
C ASP A 414 -19.55 1.56 10.42
N GLY A 415 -19.77 1.11 9.18
CA GLY A 415 -19.86 1.98 8.01
C GLY A 415 -18.55 2.72 7.64
N GLY A 416 -17.39 2.25 8.12
CA GLY A 416 -16.09 2.86 7.91
C GLY A 416 -15.02 1.91 7.39
N VAL A 417 -13.80 2.42 7.21
CA VAL A 417 -12.64 1.65 6.70
C VAL A 417 -11.66 1.35 7.83
N THR A 418 -11.41 0.06 8.06
CA THR A 418 -10.46 -0.44 9.06
C THR A 418 -9.29 -1.11 8.33
N ILE A 419 -8.11 -0.49 8.37
CA ILE A 419 -6.89 -1.00 7.73
C ILE A 419 -6.11 -1.80 8.77
N LEU A 420 -5.91 -3.10 8.55
CA LEU A 420 -4.99 -3.93 9.32
C LEU A 420 -3.63 -3.93 8.62
N ASP A 421 -2.75 -3.04 9.07
CA ASP A 421 -1.41 -2.89 8.51
C ASP A 421 -0.38 -3.64 9.36
N LEU A 422 0.08 -4.80 8.87
CA LEU A 422 1.03 -5.68 9.53
C LEU A 422 2.50 -5.42 9.10
N SER A 423 2.81 -4.24 8.56
CA SER A 423 4.19 -3.88 8.15
C SER A 423 5.11 -3.73 9.38
N CYS A 424 5.98 -4.72 9.65
CA CYS A 424 6.77 -4.78 10.89
C CYS A 424 8.13 -5.51 10.71
N PRO A 425 9.24 -4.98 11.29
CA PRO A 425 10.56 -5.64 11.25
C PRO A 425 10.61 -7.07 11.82
N PHE A 426 9.67 -7.39 12.70
CA PHE A 426 9.62 -8.65 13.46
C PHE A 426 8.55 -9.64 12.95
N MET A 427 7.93 -9.36 11.79
CA MET A 427 6.94 -10.27 11.19
C MET A 427 7.35 -10.73 9.79
N ASN A 428 6.82 -11.89 9.42
CA ASN A 428 7.00 -12.53 8.12
C ASN A 428 5.62 -12.78 7.48
N GLN A 429 5.62 -13.00 6.15
CA GLN A 429 4.41 -13.23 5.35
C GLN A 429 3.47 -14.28 5.96
N SER A 430 3.99 -15.42 6.44
CA SER A 430 3.17 -16.50 7.01
C SER A 430 2.53 -16.12 8.34
N THR A 431 3.24 -15.41 9.23
CA THR A 431 2.67 -14.88 10.47
C THR A 431 1.59 -13.83 10.19
N ALA A 432 1.84 -12.94 9.21
CA ALA A 432 0.85 -11.97 8.75
C ALA A 432 -0.41 -12.67 8.20
N CYS A 433 -0.27 -13.72 7.38
CA CYS A 433 -1.41 -14.50 6.86
C CYS A 433 -2.27 -15.13 7.97
N ILE A 434 -1.65 -15.64 9.04
CA ILE A 434 -2.41 -16.20 10.18
C ILE A 434 -3.14 -15.08 10.94
N LEU A 435 -2.49 -13.95 11.22
CA LEU A 435 -3.13 -12.79 11.86
C LEU A 435 -4.27 -12.21 11.00
N PHE A 436 -4.10 -12.17 9.67
CA PHE A 436 -5.17 -11.79 8.73
C PHE A 436 -6.37 -12.73 8.80
N ARG A 437 -6.16 -14.06 8.89
CA ARG A 437 -7.27 -15.02 9.05
C ARG A 437 -8.04 -14.82 10.35
N ILE A 438 -7.36 -14.56 11.47
CA ILE A 438 -8.01 -14.23 12.74
C ILE A 438 -8.82 -12.92 12.61
N ALA A 439 -8.25 -11.90 11.98
CA ALA A 439 -8.94 -10.62 11.77
C ALA A 439 -10.15 -10.73 10.84
N ILE A 440 -10.06 -11.56 9.78
CA ILE A 440 -11.19 -11.91 8.91
C ILE A 440 -12.30 -12.57 9.72
N ASP A 441 -12.00 -13.59 10.53
CA ASP A 441 -12.97 -14.29 11.35
C ASP A 441 -13.67 -13.34 12.35
N LEU A 442 -12.89 -12.51 13.05
CA LEU A 442 -13.43 -11.47 13.94
C LEU A 442 -14.30 -10.44 13.19
N PHE A 443 -13.92 -10.06 11.97
CA PHE A 443 -14.66 -9.08 11.15
C PHE A 443 -15.96 -9.64 10.58
N LEU A 444 -16.00 -10.94 10.25
CA LEU A 444 -17.22 -11.62 9.79
C LEU A 444 -18.27 -11.69 10.91
N HIS A 445 -17.85 -11.88 12.16
CA HIS A 445 -18.74 -11.94 13.32
C HIS A 445 -19.06 -10.57 13.95
N ALA A 446 -18.21 -9.55 13.76
CA ALA A 446 -18.52 -8.17 14.14
C ALA A 446 -19.74 -7.63 13.37
N HIS A 447 -20.50 -6.70 13.97
CA HIS A 447 -21.67 -6.02 13.37
C HIS A 447 -22.57 -6.93 12.50
N PRO A 448 -23.33 -7.88 13.09
CA PRO A 448 -24.06 -8.90 12.32
C PRO A 448 -25.07 -8.34 11.29
N SER A 449 -25.69 -7.20 11.57
CA SER A 449 -26.74 -6.58 10.75
C SER A 449 -26.24 -5.67 9.61
N ARG A 450 -24.95 -5.75 9.23
CA ARG A 450 -24.32 -4.83 8.27
C ARG A 450 -23.66 -5.57 7.11
N GLY A 451 -23.81 -5.01 5.91
CA GLY A 451 -23.05 -5.43 4.75
C GLY A 451 -21.55 -5.14 4.92
N LYS A 452 -20.72 -6.12 4.57
CA LYS A 452 -19.27 -6.11 4.81
C LYS A 452 -18.49 -6.06 3.51
N MET A 453 -17.28 -5.52 3.56
CA MET A 453 -16.28 -5.63 2.51
C MET A 453 -14.92 -6.04 3.09
N ILE A 454 -14.25 -7.01 2.45
CA ILE A 454 -12.88 -7.42 2.77
C ILE A 454 -12.02 -7.13 1.54
N VAL A 455 -10.92 -6.40 1.74
CA VAL A 455 -10.01 -5.96 0.68
C VAL A 455 -8.61 -6.52 0.97
N ALA A 456 -8.15 -7.44 0.12
CA ALA A 456 -6.77 -7.89 0.09
C ALA A 456 -6.01 -7.03 -0.94
N ASP A 457 -5.34 -5.97 -0.47
CA ASP A 457 -4.57 -5.10 -1.37
C ASP A 457 -3.11 -5.54 -1.51
N GLU A 458 -2.53 -5.27 -2.68
CA GLU A 458 -1.21 -5.73 -3.13
C GLU A 458 -0.88 -7.20 -2.74
N ALA A 459 -1.85 -8.10 -2.89
CA ALA A 459 -1.91 -9.42 -2.25
C ALA A 459 -0.67 -10.32 -2.46
N HIS A 460 -0.02 -10.26 -3.63
CA HIS A 460 1.27 -10.93 -3.91
C HIS A 460 2.38 -10.71 -2.84
N LYS A 461 2.34 -9.61 -2.06
CA LYS A 461 3.30 -9.34 -0.96
C LYS A 461 3.20 -10.32 0.22
N TYR A 462 2.11 -11.09 0.32
CA TYR A 462 1.89 -12.05 1.41
C TYR A 462 1.20 -13.36 0.97
N MET A 463 0.40 -13.36 -0.09
CA MET A 463 -0.23 -14.55 -0.69
C MET A 463 0.75 -15.31 -1.60
N SER A 464 1.89 -15.69 -1.04
CA SER A 464 2.95 -16.47 -1.68
C SER A 464 2.77 -17.99 -1.48
N ASP A 465 3.73 -18.80 -1.92
CA ASP A 465 3.65 -20.27 -1.87
C ASP A 465 3.66 -20.92 -0.46
N THR A 466 3.71 -20.13 0.62
CA THR A 466 3.78 -20.66 1.99
C THR A 466 2.48 -21.36 2.45
N PRO A 467 2.55 -22.38 3.34
CA PRO A 467 1.35 -23.07 3.81
C PRO A 467 0.29 -22.15 4.44
N ALA A 468 0.73 -21.16 5.23
CA ALA A 468 -0.16 -20.19 5.87
C ALA A 468 -0.85 -19.25 4.86
N ALA A 469 -0.17 -18.91 3.76
CA ALA A 469 -0.76 -18.18 2.65
C ALA A 469 -1.78 -19.03 1.88
N LYS A 470 -1.51 -20.32 1.68
CA LYS A 470 -2.47 -21.28 1.09
C LYS A 470 -3.72 -21.46 1.97
N GLU A 471 -3.58 -21.52 3.29
CA GLU A 471 -4.71 -21.48 4.24
C GLU A 471 -5.50 -20.14 4.16
N LEU A 472 -4.84 -19.01 3.91
CA LEU A 472 -5.51 -17.72 3.67
C LEU A 472 -6.25 -17.70 2.31
N THR A 473 -5.67 -18.28 1.26
CA THR A 473 -6.33 -18.45 -0.05
C THR A 473 -7.60 -19.28 0.06
N GLU A 474 -7.59 -20.44 0.75
CA GLU A 474 -8.82 -21.20 0.98
C GLU A 474 -9.84 -20.44 1.84
N THR A 475 -9.38 -19.61 2.78
CA THR A 475 -10.27 -18.71 3.56
C THR A 475 -11.00 -17.74 2.62
N PHE A 476 -10.30 -17.10 1.67
CA PHE A 476 -10.93 -16.26 0.64
C PHE A 476 -11.87 -17.04 -0.29
N LEU A 477 -11.45 -18.20 -0.79
CA LEU A 477 -12.26 -19.03 -1.69
C LEU A 477 -13.59 -19.45 -1.02
N ASN A 478 -13.57 -19.76 0.27
CA ASN A 478 -14.77 -20.11 1.02
C ASN A 478 -15.67 -18.90 1.28
N ILE A 479 -15.11 -17.73 1.61
CA ILE A 479 -15.87 -16.48 1.75
C ILE A 479 -16.54 -16.11 0.42
N ILE A 480 -15.84 -16.23 -0.70
CA ILE A 480 -16.40 -15.93 -2.03
C ILE A 480 -17.55 -16.90 -2.37
N ARG A 481 -17.39 -18.20 -2.12
CA ARG A 481 -18.47 -19.20 -2.30
C ARG A 481 -19.70 -18.89 -1.44
N GLN A 482 -19.50 -18.39 -0.22
CA GLN A 482 -20.58 -18.12 0.74
C GLN A 482 -21.01 -16.64 0.76
N GLN A 483 -20.51 -15.79 -0.15
CA GLN A 483 -20.61 -14.33 -0.04
C GLN A 483 -22.05 -13.80 0.04
N ARG A 484 -23.00 -14.50 -0.60
CA ARG A 484 -24.44 -14.20 -0.53
C ARG A 484 -25.02 -14.45 0.88
N HIS A 485 -24.63 -15.53 1.55
CA HIS A 485 -25.08 -15.84 2.92
C HIS A 485 -24.40 -14.95 3.98
N LEU A 486 -23.14 -14.58 3.75
CA LEU A 486 -22.36 -13.73 4.66
C LEU A 486 -22.62 -12.22 4.47
N GLY A 487 -23.26 -11.80 3.37
CA GLY A 487 -23.46 -10.39 3.02
C GLY A 487 -22.16 -9.64 2.66
N VAL A 488 -21.09 -10.37 2.33
CA VAL A 488 -19.72 -9.88 2.16
C VAL A 488 -19.42 -9.53 0.70
N ARG A 489 -18.63 -8.48 0.48
CA ARG A 489 -17.93 -8.23 -0.80
C ARG A 489 -16.45 -8.49 -0.61
N THR A 490 -15.81 -9.08 -1.60
CA THR A 490 -14.37 -9.43 -1.53
C THR A 490 -13.63 -8.79 -2.69
N VAL A 491 -12.67 -7.93 -2.41
CA VAL A 491 -11.81 -7.29 -3.43
C VAL A 491 -10.38 -7.80 -3.24
N ILE A 492 -9.77 -8.32 -4.30
CA ILE A 492 -8.40 -8.84 -4.28
C ILE A 492 -7.61 -8.11 -5.35
N SER A 493 -6.68 -7.27 -4.92
CA SER A 493 -5.82 -6.42 -5.75
C SER A 493 -4.39 -6.95 -5.69
N THR A 494 -3.79 -7.26 -6.84
CA THR A 494 -2.47 -7.91 -6.93
C THR A 494 -1.71 -7.46 -8.16
N GLN A 495 -0.38 -7.39 -8.14
CA GLN A 495 0.38 -7.17 -9.39
C GLN A 495 0.36 -8.45 -10.24
N GLU A 496 0.58 -9.59 -9.59
CA GLU A 496 0.67 -10.91 -10.19
C GLU A 496 -0.69 -11.63 -10.14
N PRO A 497 -1.32 -11.98 -11.28
CA PRO A 497 -2.54 -12.79 -11.29
C PRO A 497 -2.27 -14.28 -11.00
N THR A 498 -1.00 -14.71 -11.04
CA THR A 498 -0.54 -16.08 -10.78
C THR A 498 -0.72 -16.54 -9.34
N ILE A 499 -0.92 -15.64 -8.36
CA ILE A 499 -0.99 -15.95 -6.92
C ILE A 499 -2.00 -17.05 -6.56
N SER A 500 -3.15 -17.09 -7.24
CA SER A 500 -4.07 -18.22 -7.21
C SER A 500 -5.11 -18.06 -8.33
N PRO A 501 -4.98 -18.79 -9.45
CA PRO A 501 -5.92 -18.66 -10.56
C PRO A 501 -7.36 -19.07 -10.17
N ARG A 502 -7.51 -19.95 -9.17
CA ARG A 502 -8.80 -20.33 -8.55
C ARG A 502 -9.58 -19.17 -7.93
N LEU A 503 -8.92 -18.04 -7.61
CA LEU A 503 -9.62 -16.82 -7.18
C LEU A 503 -10.28 -16.12 -8.37
N ILE A 504 -9.69 -16.19 -9.56
CA ILE A 504 -10.20 -15.59 -10.80
C ILE A 504 -11.50 -16.31 -11.21
N ASP A 505 -11.51 -17.64 -11.19
CA ASP A 505 -12.68 -18.48 -11.50
C ASP A 505 -13.94 -18.15 -10.65
N LEU A 506 -13.74 -17.73 -9.39
CA LEU A 506 -14.83 -17.44 -8.46
C LEU A 506 -15.16 -15.94 -8.33
N CYS A 507 -14.41 -15.06 -9.00
CA CYS A 507 -14.68 -13.63 -8.95
C CYS A 507 -15.78 -13.22 -9.94
N SER A 508 -16.85 -12.63 -9.41
CA SER A 508 -17.97 -12.08 -10.21
C SER A 508 -17.56 -10.96 -11.17
N MET A 509 -16.39 -10.34 -10.95
CA MET A 509 -15.69 -9.53 -11.95
C MET A 509 -14.17 -9.71 -11.88
N THR A 510 -13.51 -9.59 -13.02
CA THR A 510 -12.06 -9.48 -13.17
C THR A 510 -11.74 -8.15 -13.87
N ILE A 511 -10.95 -7.29 -13.22
CA ILE A 511 -10.52 -5.99 -13.74
C ILE A 511 -9.04 -6.05 -14.06
N ILE A 512 -8.73 -6.00 -15.35
CA ILE A 512 -7.38 -6.17 -15.89
C ILE A 512 -6.86 -4.78 -16.31
N HIS A 513 -5.96 -4.22 -15.52
CA HIS A 513 -5.18 -3.05 -15.91
C HIS A 513 -3.95 -3.45 -16.73
N ARG A 514 -3.25 -2.46 -17.29
CA ARG A 514 -2.05 -2.66 -18.11
C ARG A 514 -1.04 -3.58 -17.44
N PHE A 515 -0.54 -4.55 -18.19
CA PHE A 515 0.71 -5.27 -17.95
C PHE A 515 1.33 -5.76 -19.26
N THR A 516 2.56 -6.24 -19.21
CA THR A 516 3.32 -6.74 -20.38
C THR A 516 3.83 -8.18 -20.25
N SER A 517 3.64 -8.82 -19.09
CA SER A 517 4.06 -10.22 -18.85
C SER A 517 3.23 -11.22 -19.68
N PRO A 518 3.86 -12.03 -20.56
CA PRO A 518 3.14 -13.07 -21.31
C PRO A 518 2.66 -14.22 -20.42
N GLU A 519 3.32 -14.46 -19.29
CA GLU A 519 2.90 -15.48 -18.31
C GLU A 519 1.59 -15.07 -17.63
N TRP A 520 1.51 -13.83 -17.17
CA TRP A 520 0.28 -13.26 -16.60
C TRP A 520 -0.87 -13.26 -17.61
N PHE A 521 -0.58 -13.00 -18.90
CA PHE A 521 -1.57 -13.11 -19.97
C PHE A 521 -2.04 -14.55 -20.19
N ARG A 522 -1.14 -15.54 -20.22
CA ARG A 522 -1.51 -16.97 -20.31
C ARG A 522 -2.40 -17.39 -19.15
N THR A 523 -2.06 -16.98 -17.92
CA THR A 523 -2.92 -17.22 -16.74
C THR A 523 -4.31 -16.63 -16.96
N ILE A 524 -4.41 -15.34 -17.28
CA ILE A 524 -5.71 -14.68 -17.49
C ILE A 524 -6.50 -15.32 -18.65
N LYS A 525 -5.86 -15.63 -19.79
CA LYS A 525 -6.50 -16.22 -20.98
C LYS A 525 -7.10 -17.61 -20.72
N ASN A 526 -6.59 -18.36 -19.74
CA ASN A 526 -7.16 -19.65 -19.34
C ASN A 526 -8.46 -19.52 -18.53
N HIS A 527 -8.72 -18.37 -17.91
CA HIS A 527 -9.87 -18.12 -17.02
C HIS A 527 -10.83 -17.03 -17.52
N VAL A 528 -10.41 -16.22 -18.48
CA VAL A 528 -11.16 -15.07 -19.02
C VAL A 528 -11.10 -15.09 -20.54
N ASN A 529 -12.26 -15.07 -21.20
CA ASN A 529 -12.33 -15.04 -22.66
C ASN A 529 -12.00 -13.64 -23.23
N ILE A 530 -10.71 -13.41 -23.48
CA ILE A 530 -10.20 -12.24 -24.20
C ILE A 530 -10.18 -12.58 -25.71
N SER A 531 -11.38 -12.68 -26.30
CA SER A 531 -11.55 -12.93 -27.74
C SER A 531 -11.75 -11.62 -28.51
N ASN A 532 -10.92 -11.38 -29.52
CA ASN A 532 -11.18 -10.35 -30.51
C ASN A 532 -12.14 -10.87 -31.61
N ALA A 533 -12.71 -9.97 -32.42
CA ALA A 533 -13.75 -10.34 -33.39
C ALA A 533 -13.15 -10.80 -34.73
N GLY A 534 -12.71 -12.06 -34.80
CA GLY A 534 -12.23 -12.69 -36.04
C GLY A 534 -12.27 -14.21 -35.99
N TYR A 535 -12.99 -14.84 -36.92
CA TYR A 535 -12.87 -16.29 -37.17
C TYR A 535 -11.58 -16.54 -37.96
N ASN A 536 -10.58 -17.18 -37.34
CA ASN A 536 -9.66 -18.17 -37.94
C ASN A 536 -8.60 -18.58 -36.90
N GLY A 537 -8.65 -19.82 -36.41
CA GLY A 537 -7.84 -20.28 -35.28
C GLY A 537 -6.37 -20.56 -35.61
N ASN A 538 -5.56 -19.51 -35.75
CA ASN A 538 -4.10 -19.58 -35.90
C ASN A 538 -3.38 -19.15 -34.61
N ALA A 539 -2.14 -19.63 -34.40
CA ALA A 539 -1.41 -19.43 -33.15
C ALA A 539 -0.98 -17.98 -32.85
N GLU A 540 -1.16 -17.06 -33.80
CA GLU A 540 -0.79 -15.64 -33.71
C GLU A 540 -1.73 -14.82 -32.79
N ASP A 541 -2.95 -15.31 -32.53
CA ASP A 541 -3.95 -14.76 -31.58
C ASP A 541 -3.43 -14.58 -30.13
N ASN A 542 -2.23 -15.07 -29.82
CA ASN A 542 -1.60 -14.88 -28.52
C ASN A 542 -0.97 -13.49 -28.35
N PHE A 543 -0.66 -12.76 -29.43
CA PHE A 543 -0.06 -11.43 -29.33
C PHE A 543 -1.09 -10.29 -29.27
N ASP A 544 -2.19 -10.37 -30.02
CA ASP A 544 -3.21 -9.31 -30.09
C ASP A 544 -3.87 -9.02 -28.72
N GLY A 545 -4.30 -10.06 -27.98
CA GLY A 545 -4.88 -9.90 -26.64
C GLY A 545 -3.91 -9.31 -25.60
N LEU A 546 -2.62 -9.67 -25.68
CA LEU A 546 -1.58 -9.08 -24.84
C LEU A 546 -1.29 -7.63 -25.25
N GLN A 547 -1.25 -7.34 -26.56
CA GLN A 547 -1.08 -5.99 -27.10
C GLN A 547 -2.24 -5.07 -26.72
N GLN A 548 -3.48 -5.59 -26.68
CA GLN A 548 -4.65 -4.86 -26.17
C GLN A 548 -4.50 -4.46 -24.70
N ILE A 549 -4.03 -5.36 -23.84
CA ILE A 549 -3.77 -5.09 -22.41
C ILE A 549 -2.58 -4.14 -22.23
N ALA A 550 -1.49 -4.33 -22.97
CA ALA A 550 -0.33 -3.45 -22.95
C ALA A 550 -0.68 -2.02 -23.41
N GLY A 551 -1.63 -1.88 -24.35
CA GLY A 551 -2.16 -0.62 -24.87
C GLY A 551 -3.26 0.04 -24.04
N LEU A 552 -3.52 -0.42 -22.81
CA LEU A 552 -4.36 0.28 -21.83
C LEU A 552 -3.60 1.47 -21.24
N ARG A 553 -4.26 2.63 -21.13
CA ARG A 553 -3.71 3.79 -20.42
C ARG A 553 -3.93 3.65 -18.91
N THR A 554 -3.19 4.40 -18.10
CA THR A 554 -3.43 4.46 -16.65
C THR A 554 -4.86 4.89 -16.36
N GLY A 555 -5.55 4.14 -15.51
CA GLY A 555 -6.98 4.34 -15.22
C GLY A 555 -7.95 3.75 -16.26
N GLU A 556 -7.46 3.11 -17.32
CA GLU A 556 -8.25 2.20 -18.15
C GLU A 556 -8.06 0.75 -17.70
N ALA A 557 -9.08 -0.07 -17.93
CA ALA A 557 -9.07 -1.51 -17.70
C ALA A 557 -9.82 -2.26 -18.80
N LEU A 558 -9.45 -3.51 -19.00
CA LEU A 558 -10.28 -4.53 -19.63
C LEU A 558 -11.03 -5.27 -18.52
N VAL A 559 -12.36 -5.29 -18.58
CA VAL A 559 -13.22 -5.84 -17.54
C VAL A 559 -13.97 -7.06 -18.06
N PHE A 560 -13.95 -8.14 -17.31
CA PHE A 560 -14.80 -9.30 -17.50
C PHE A 560 -15.74 -9.40 -16.29
N ALA A 561 -17.04 -9.55 -16.52
CA ALA A 561 -18.03 -9.58 -15.44
C ALA A 561 -19.27 -10.34 -15.93
N PRO A 562 -19.35 -11.66 -15.72
CA PRO A 562 -20.35 -12.49 -16.40
C PRO A 562 -21.80 -12.12 -16.10
N SER A 563 -22.05 -11.56 -14.92
CA SER A 563 -23.35 -11.07 -14.47
C SER A 563 -23.57 -9.58 -14.74
N ALA A 564 -22.87 -8.94 -15.67
CA ALA A 564 -23.03 -7.50 -15.95
C ALA A 564 -24.18 -7.23 -16.92
N TYR A 565 -25.14 -6.39 -16.51
CA TYR A 565 -26.24 -5.93 -17.35
C TYR A 565 -25.82 -4.67 -18.12
N LEU A 566 -25.16 -4.88 -19.25
CA LEU A 566 -24.65 -3.81 -20.11
C LEU A 566 -25.45 -3.73 -21.42
N LEU A 567 -25.70 -2.50 -21.88
CA LEU A 567 -26.50 -2.21 -23.07
C LEU A 567 -25.67 -1.41 -24.09
N ASP A 568 -25.82 -1.73 -25.37
CA ASP A 568 -25.14 -1.05 -26.47
C ASP A 568 -25.93 0.16 -27.02
N ALA A 569 -25.43 0.76 -28.12
CA ALA A 569 -26.03 1.92 -28.77
C ALA A 569 -27.43 1.64 -29.35
N GLN A 570 -27.76 0.36 -29.58
CA GLN A 570 -29.05 -0.13 -30.05
C GLN A 570 -29.96 -0.58 -28.89
N LYS A 571 -29.50 -0.44 -27.64
CA LYS A 571 -30.12 -1.00 -26.41
C LYS A 571 -30.23 -2.52 -26.40
N SER A 572 -29.39 -3.21 -27.19
CA SER A 572 -29.22 -4.66 -27.12
C SER A 572 -28.25 -5.00 -25.97
N MET A 573 -28.38 -6.20 -25.41
CA MET A 573 -27.52 -6.64 -24.31
C MET A 573 -26.11 -6.98 -24.83
N ILE A 574 -25.10 -6.34 -24.25
CA ILE A 574 -23.70 -6.67 -24.49
C ILE A 574 -23.40 -8.00 -23.79
N ASN A 575 -22.85 -8.95 -24.52
CA ASN A 575 -22.53 -10.30 -24.02
C ASN A 575 -21.31 -10.31 -23.08
N ALA A 576 -21.47 -9.73 -21.88
CA ALA A 576 -20.45 -9.70 -20.83
C ALA A 576 -20.20 -11.08 -20.19
N ALA A 577 -21.14 -12.03 -20.36
CA ALA A 577 -20.99 -13.44 -19.98
C ALA A 577 -19.82 -14.12 -20.71
N HIS A 578 -19.62 -13.79 -21.99
CA HIS A 578 -18.61 -14.44 -22.84
C HIS A 578 -17.53 -13.51 -23.39
N LYS A 579 -17.59 -12.18 -23.16
CA LYS A 579 -16.60 -11.23 -23.69
C LYS A 579 -16.25 -10.10 -22.72
N ALA A 580 -14.95 -9.84 -22.56
CA ALA A 580 -14.46 -8.70 -21.81
C ALA A 580 -14.61 -7.35 -22.57
N PHE A 581 -14.79 -6.24 -21.85
CA PHE A 581 -15.04 -4.91 -22.40
C PHE A 581 -14.09 -3.84 -21.82
N ARG A 582 -13.77 -2.80 -22.59
CA ARG A 582 -12.86 -1.71 -22.16
C ARG A 582 -13.63 -0.62 -21.38
N MET A 583 -13.21 -0.40 -20.14
CA MET A 583 -13.78 0.63 -19.26
C MET A 583 -12.70 1.61 -18.81
N ALA A 584 -13.00 2.92 -18.86
CA ALA A 584 -12.23 3.93 -18.16
C ALA A 584 -12.83 4.08 -16.75
N ILE A 585 -12.02 3.88 -15.71
CA ILE A 585 -12.45 3.99 -14.31
C ILE A 585 -12.73 5.47 -14.00
N ARG A 586 -13.76 5.78 -13.21
CA ARG A 586 -14.01 7.17 -12.80
C ARG A 586 -12.86 7.70 -11.95
N LYS A 587 -12.63 9.02 -11.99
CA LYS A 587 -11.69 9.66 -11.06
C LYS A 587 -12.16 9.48 -9.60
N ARG A 588 -11.21 9.24 -8.69
CA ARG A 588 -11.40 9.37 -7.23
C ARG A 588 -11.85 10.78 -6.84
N ILE A 589 -12.59 10.84 -5.74
CA ILE A 589 -13.00 12.09 -5.05
C ILE A 589 -12.26 12.28 -3.72
N THR A 590 -11.61 11.23 -3.22
CA THR A 590 -10.63 11.26 -2.15
C THR A 590 -9.22 11.46 -2.69
N TRP A 591 -8.27 11.78 -1.82
CA TRP A 591 -6.92 12.16 -2.20
C TRP A 591 -6.10 10.94 -2.66
N ASP A 592 -5.76 10.90 -3.95
CA ASP A 592 -4.97 9.79 -4.52
C ASP A 592 -3.47 9.86 -4.16
N GLY A 593 -2.78 8.73 -3.99
CA GLY A 593 -1.46 8.70 -3.31
C GLY A 593 -0.30 9.42 -4.03
N GLY A 594 -0.14 9.19 -5.34
CA GLY A 594 1.05 9.60 -6.11
C GLY A 594 1.21 11.11 -6.37
N ARG A 595 2.44 11.54 -6.69
CA ARG A 595 2.82 12.92 -7.05
C ARG A 595 3.98 12.97 -8.04
N THR A 596 3.96 13.95 -8.95
CA THR A 596 5.08 14.31 -9.83
C THR A 596 5.77 15.56 -9.30
N ILE A 597 7.09 15.61 -9.27
CA ILE A 597 7.83 16.74 -8.69
C ILE A 597 8.78 17.38 -9.70
N PHE A 598 8.77 18.71 -9.73
CA PHE A 598 9.47 19.53 -10.71
C PHE A 598 10.25 20.66 -10.01
N ALA A 599 11.57 20.54 -9.93
CA ALA A 599 12.44 21.60 -9.43
C ALA A 599 12.87 22.52 -10.59
N GLY A 600 12.63 23.84 -10.48
CA GLY A 600 13.10 24.83 -11.47
C GLY A 600 12.10 25.22 -12.57
N ALA A 601 10.79 25.01 -12.36
CA ALA A 601 9.71 25.38 -13.31
C ALA A 601 9.64 26.88 -13.68
N THR A 602 10.35 27.76 -12.95
CA THR A 602 10.46 29.20 -13.27
C THR A 602 11.56 29.53 -14.28
N GLY A 603 12.45 28.58 -14.60
CA GLY A 603 13.54 28.76 -15.56
C GLY A 603 13.07 28.85 -17.02
N PHE A 604 13.95 29.29 -17.92
CA PHE A 604 13.63 29.38 -19.36
C PHE A 604 13.32 28.00 -19.97
N ILE A 605 14.22 27.05 -19.73
CA ILE A 605 14.08 25.66 -20.18
C ILE A 605 13.06 24.93 -19.30
N GLY A 606 13.22 25.02 -17.98
CA GLY A 606 12.33 24.39 -17.01
C GLY A 606 10.86 24.76 -17.17
N GLY A 607 10.57 26.03 -17.43
CA GLY A 607 9.20 26.50 -17.67
C GLY A 607 8.62 26.02 -18.99
N ASP A 608 9.41 25.87 -20.07
CA ASP A 608 8.91 25.30 -21.33
C ASP A 608 8.68 23.78 -21.22
N ILE A 609 9.57 23.06 -20.51
CA ILE A 609 9.40 21.63 -20.21
C ILE A 609 8.16 21.42 -19.34
N TRP A 610 8.05 22.13 -18.20
CA TRP A 610 6.90 22.04 -17.30
C TRP A 610 5.60 22.41 -18.02
N TYR A 611 5.58 23.46 -18.85
CA TYR A 611 4.43 23.80 -19.68
C TYR A 611 4.07 22.66 -20.64
N CYS A 612 5.06 22.06 -21.30
CA CYS A 612 4.83 20.99 -22.27
C CYS A 612 4.21 19.75 -21.61
N ILE A 613 4.77 19.30 -20.49
CA ILE A 613 4.33 18.07 -19.81
C ILE A 613 3.03 18.32 -19.02
N SER A 614 2.84 19.45 -18.34
CA SER A 614 1.59 19.77 -17.63
C SER A 614 0.38 20.01 -18.57
N LYS A 615 0.62 20.32 -19.86
CA LYS A 615 -0.43 20.36 -20.89
C LYS A 615 -0.70 19.01 -21.55
N ALA A 616 0.30 18.14 -21.64
CA ALA A 616 0.11 16.75 -22.09
C ALA A 616 -0.58 15.89 -21.01
N HIS A 617 -0.23 16.12 -19.74
CA HIS A 617 -0.68 15.39 -18.56
C HIS A 617 -1.36 16.32 -17.53
N PRO A 618 -2.57 16.84 -17.83
CA PRO A 618 -3.35 17.62 -16.87
C PRO A 618 -3.86 16.78 -15.67
N GLU A 619 -3.71 15.46 -15.72
CA GLU A 619 -4.03 14.52 -14.64
C GLU A 619 -2.90 14.35 -13.60
N TRP A 620 -1.67 14.80 -13.88
CA TRP A 620 -0.56 14.67 -12.94
C TRP A 620 -0.62 15.71 -11.82
N LYS A 621 -0.35 15.27 -10.58
CA LYS A 621 -0.25 16.14 -9.41
C LYS A 621 1.16 16.74 -9.33
N TRP A 622 1.31 17.98 -9.78
CA TRP A 622 2.58 18.68 -9.79
C TRP A 622 2.95 19.25 -8.41
N THR A 623 4.19 19.02 -7.96
CA THR A 623 4.83 19.86 -6.94
C THR A 623 5.96 20.66 -7.60
N CYS A 624 5.90 21.98 -7.52
CA CYS A 624 6.94 22.87 -8.06
C CYS A 624 7.72 23.54 -6.93
N ILE A 625 9.04 23.30 -6.88
CA ILE A 625 9.95 24.03 -5.98
C ILE A 625 10.35 25.35 -6.65
N VAL A 626 10.11 26.47 -5.95
CA VAL A 626 10.22 27.82 -6.51
C VAL A 626 10.84 28.79 -5.49
N GLY A 627 11.87 29.53 -5.90
CA GLY A 627 12.60 30.46 -5.02
C GLY A 627 11.91 31.80 -4.74
N ASP A 628 10.80 32.13 -5.42
CA ASP A 628 10.13 33.43 -5.29
C ASP A 628 8.59 33.35 -5.39
N ILE A 629 7.91 34.23 -4.65
CA ILE A 629 6.44 34.22 -4.53
C ILE A 629 5.76 34.57 -5.87
N SER A 630 6.36 35.45 -6.68
CA SER A 630 5.78 35.90 -7.96
C SER A 630 5.78 34.80 -9.02
N GLY A 631 6.90 34.08 -9.15
CA GLY A 631 7.03 32.91 -10.00
C GLY A 631 6.10 31.77 -9.57
N GLY A 632 5.96 31.55 -8.26
CA GLY A 632 5.01 30.57 -7.70
C GLY A 632 3.56 30.88 -8.07
N SER A 633 3.12 32.12 -7.86
CA SER A 633 1.76 32.56 -8.20
C SER A 633 1.45 32.41 -9.70
N LYS A 634 2.42 32.70 -10.58
CA LYS A 634 2.28 32.52 -12.04
C LYS A 634 2.17 31.04 -12.45
N ILE A 635 2.87 30.14 -11.77
CA ILE A 635 2.76 28.69 -11.98
C ILE A 635 1.36 28.19 -11.55
N ALA A 636 0.93 28.54 -10.34
CA ALA A 636 -0.38 28.16 -9.80
C ALA A 636 -1.55 28.67 -10.66
N ALA A 637 -1.44 29.89 -11.22
CA ALA A 637 -2.45 30.45 -12.12
C ALA A 637 -2.59 29.70 -13.46
N VAL A 638 -1.53 29.04 -13.94
CA VAL A 638 -1.54 28.28 -15.22
C VAL A 638 -1.91 26.81 -15.04
N CYS A 639 -1.66 26.24 -13.85
CA CYS A 639 -2.09 24.90 -13.47
C CYS A 639 -2.50 24.86 -11.98
N PRO A 640 -3.80 25.04 -11.65
CA PRO A 640 -4.28 25.07 -10.26
C PRO A 640 -4.00 23.80 -9.44
N ASN A 641 -3.77 22.66 -10.11
CA ASN A 641 -3.40 21.38 -9.47
C ASN A 641 -1.92 21.32 -9.02
N THR A 642 -1.18 22.43 -9.15
CA THR A 642 0.24 22.50 -8.79
C THR A 642 0.43 22.98 -7.35
N LYS A 643 0.95 22.11 -6.48
CA LYS A 643 1.49 22.51 -5.18
C LYS A 643 2.77 23.31 -5.38
N VAL A 644 2.75 24.60 -5.07
CA VAL A 644 3.99 25.40 -5.00
C VAL A 644 4.63 25.18 -3.63
N VAL A 645 5.94 24.95 -3.62
CA VAL A 645 6.78 24.86 -2.41
C VAL A 645 7.86 25.91 -2.53
N TYR A 646 7.93 26.82 -1.55
CA TYR A 646 8.89 27.92 -1.56
C TYR A 646 10.24 27.47 -1.00
N GLY A 647 11.27 27.57 -1.83
CA GLY A 647 12.62 27.09 -1.51
C GLY A 647 13.56 27.20 -2.71
N ASP A 648 14.86 27.17 -2.43
CA ASP A 648 15.94 27.21 -3.41
C ASP A 648 16.70 25.87 -3.48
N ASN A 649 17.78 25.81 -4.26
CA ASN A 649 18.61 24.61 -4.40
C ASN A 649 19.34 24.22 -3.11
N ASP A 650 19.49 25.15 -2.17
CA ASP A 650 20.23 24.97 -0.92
C ASP A 650 19.27 24.53 0.22
N SER A 651 17.94 24.63 0.00
CA SER A 651 16.83 24.23 0.88
C SER A 651 16.61 22.71 0.97
N ARG A 652 17.65 21.96 1.37
CA ARG A 652 17.70 20.48 1.36
C ARG A 652 16.49 19.80 2.01
N GLU A 653 16.06 20.25 3.19
CA GLU A 653 14.97 19.61 3.93
C GLU A 653 13.67 19.57 3.11
N HIS A 654 13.28 20.69 2.48
CA HIS A 654 12.11 20.74 1.59
C HIS A 654 12.28 19.89 0.32
N ILE A 655 13.50 19.84 -0.23
CA ILE A 655 13.82 19.02 -1.41
C ILE A 655 13.68 17.54 -1.06
N GLU A 656 14.27 17.08 0.05
CA GLU A 656 14.22 15.69 0.50
C GLU A 656 12.82 15.27 0.93
N GLU A 657 12.13 16.10 1.71
CA GLU A 657 10.79 15.82 2.23
C GLU A 657 9.77 15.67 1.09
N GLU A 658 9.84 16.51 0.05
CA GLU A 658 8.96 16.36 -1.10
C GLU A 658 9.44 15.28 -2.07
N ALA A 659 10.75 15.16 -2.35
CA ALA A 659 11.30 14.09 -3.20
C ALA A 659 10.91 12.68 -2.71
N SER A 660 10.85 12.45 -1.40
CA SER A 660 10.39 11.18 -0.81
C SER A 660 8.95 10.79 -1.17
N LYS A 661 8.16 11.72 -1.71
CA LYS A 661 6.75 11.58 -2.08
C LYS A 661 6.53 11.56 -3.60
N ALA A 662 7.61 11.50 -4.39
CA ALA A 662 7.58 11.62 -5.84
C ALA A 662 7.64 10.27 -6.56
N ASP A 663 6.82 10.09 -7.59
CA ASP A 663 6.96 9.00 -8.57
C ASP A 663 8.03 9.33 -9.63
N ILE A 664 8.10 10.61 -10.03
CA ILE A 664 9.06 11.16 -10.99
C ILE A 664 9.61 12.49 -10.45
N ILE A 665 10.92 12.68 -10.55
CA ILE A 665 11.60 13.95 -10.28
C ILE A 665 12.18 14.48 -11.59
N ILE A 666 11.70 15.64 -12.01
CA ILE A 666 12.34 16.45 -13.05
C ILE A 666 13.06 17.61 -12.36
N HIS A 667 14.34 17.76 -12.64
CA HIS A 667 15.15 18.86 -12.12
C HIS A 667 15.61 19.71 -13.31
N THR A 668 15.44 21.02 -13.25
CA THR A 668 15.83 21.97 -14.32
C THR A 668 16.50 23.24 -13.77
N SER A 669 16.96 23.19 -12.53
CA SER A 669 17.63 24.26 -11.79
C SER A 669 19.15 24.25 -12.02
N ALA A 670 19.76 25.44 -12.10
CA ALA A 670 21.21 25.55 -12.23
C ALA A 670 21.90 25.32 -10.88
N ALA A 671 22.58 24.19 -10.73
CA ALA A 671 23.41 23.93 -9.56
C ALA A 671 24.61 24.89 -9.55
N LYS A 672 24.83 25.60 -8.42
CA LYS A 672 26.12 26.25 -8.15
C LYS A 672 27.17 25.14 -7.98
N ILE A 673 28.40 25.37 -8.46
CA ILE A 673 29.52 24.41 -8.46
C ILE A 673 29.88 23.86 -7.05
N THR A 674 29.37 24.49 -5.98
CA THR A 674 29.63 24.18 -4.58
C THR A 674 28.78 23.06 -3.98
N ASN A 675 27.52 22.85 -4.42
CA ASN A 675 26.57 21.97 -3.72
C ASN A 675 26.02 20.86 -4.64
N PRO A 676 26.34 19.58 -4.39
CA PRO A 676 25.71 18.47 -5.10
C PRO A 676 24.29 18.21 -4.60
N LEU A 677 23.54 17.41 -5.37
CA LEU A 677 22.27 16.80 -4.94
C LEU A 677 22.47 16.10 -3.59
N PRO A 678 21.59 16.31 -2.60
CA PRO A 678 21.73 15.67 -1.30
C PRO A 678 21.47 14.16 -1.42
N SER A 679 22.34 13.36 -0.82
CA SER A 679 22.36 11.89 -0.95
C SER A 679 21.02 11.18 -0.65
N PRO A 680 20.13 11.67 0.24
CA PRO A 680 18.81 11.04 0.43
C PRO A 680 17.91 11.06 -0.82
N VAL A 681 18.03 12.06 -1.71
CA VAL A 681 17.28 12.11 -2.99
C VAL A 681 17.69 10.96 -3.92
N ILE A 682 18.92 10.47 -3.78
CA ILE A 682 19.48 9.31 -4.52
C ILE A 682 19.16 7.98 -3.81
N ALA A 683 18.62 8.02 -2.59
CA ALA A 683 18.30 6.84 -1.78
C ALA A 683 16.82 6.42 -1.88
N ALA A 684 15.91 7.28 -2.35
CA ALA A 684 14.47 7.02 -2.38
C ALA A 684 14.04 6.04 -3.51
N PRO A 685 13.07 5.12 -3.27
CA PRO A 685 12.55 4.20 -4.28
C PRO A 685 11.18 4.65 -4.85
N PRO A 686 10.77 4.19 -6.05
CA PRO A 686 11.56 3.80 -7.22
C PRO A 686 11.55 4.97 -8.22
N ILE A 687 12.15 6.10 -7.83
CA ILE A 687 11.96 7.38 -8.53
C ILE A 687 12.68 7.35 -9.88
N ILE A 688 11.99 7.80 -10.93
CA ILE A 688 12.61 8.07 -12.24
C ILE A 688 13.06 9.53 -12.27
N MET A 689 14.36 9.76 -12.45
CA MET A 689 15.00 11.06 -12.26
C MET A 689 15.59 11.58 -13.57
N LEU A 690 14.97 12.64 -14.10
CA LEU A 690 15.38 13.33 -15.31
C LEU A 690 16.02 14.68 -14.95
N LEU A 691 17.35 14.70 -14.99
CA LEU A 691 18.19 15.82 -14.57
C LEU A 691 18.73 16.63 -15.77
N PRO A 692 19.10 17.91 -15.57
CA PRO A 692 19.24 18.84 -16.66
C PRO A 692 20.70 19.15 -17.01
N LEU A 693 20.91 19.43 -18.28
CA LEU A 693 21.25 20.78 -18.72
C LEU A 693 21.68 21.76 -17.62
N HIS A 694 22.97 22.03 -17.64
CA HIS A 694 23.43 23.37 -17.37
C HIS A 694 23.66 24.05 -18.72
N THR A 695 22.99 25.17 -18.97
CA THR A 695 23.15 25.91 -20.22
C THR A 695 24.61 26.26 -20.44
N THR A 696 25.13 25.96 -21.63
CA THR A 696 26.56 25.91 -22.01
C THR A 696 27.40 24.73 -21.47
N SER A 697 26.84 23.68 -20.85
CA SER A 697 27.62 22.50 -20.43
C SER A 697 28.22 21.75 -21.62
N GLY A 698 27.47 21.53 -22.71
CA GLY A 698 28.07 21.00 -23.94
C GLY A 698 29.29 21.82 -24.38
N TYR A 699 29.17 23.15 -24.45
CA TYR A 699 30.31 24.01 -24.79
C TYR A 699 31.45 23.93 -23.77
N LEU A 700 31.19 23.91 -22.46
CA LEU A 700 32.19 24.00 -21.38
C LEU A 700 32.86 22.66 -21.06
N ASN A 701 32.10 21.57 -21.06
CA ASN A 701 32.57 20.22 -20.76
C ASN A 701 33.35 19.63 -21.95
N PHE A 702 32.99 20.02 -23.19
CA PHE A 702 33.70 19.66 -24.42
C PHE A 702 34.79 20.67 -24.84
N THR A 703 35.30 21.49 -23.91
CA THR A 703 36.41 22.44 -24.19
C THR A 703 37.55 22.39 -23.18
N THR A 704 37.86 21.22 -22.62
CA THR A 704 39.03 21.00 -21.74
C THR A 704 40.30 21.70 -22.24
N ASP A 705 40.65 21.43 -23.50
CA ASP A 705 41.94 21.80 -24.09
C ASP A 705 41.95 23.30 -24.43
N ASN A 706 40.80 23.83 -24.85
CA ASN A 706 40.56 25.24 -25.18
C ASN A 706 40.45 26.13 -23.93
N TRP A 707 40.05 25.59 -22.78
CA TRP A 707 40.04 26.34 -21.52
C TRP A 707 41.45 26.59 -20.98
N ASP A 708 42.31 25.57 -21.05
CA ASP A 708 43.70 25.65 -20.58
C ASP A 708 44.61 26.44 -21.54
N THR A 709 44.47 26.23 -22.86
CA THR A 709 45.17 27.03 -23.88
C THR A 709 44.59 28.43 -24.08
N LYS A 710 43.38 28.69 -23.55
CA LYS A 710 42.59 29.92 -23.74
C LYS A 710 42.27 30.26 -25.20
N ASP A 711 42.25 29.28 -26.11
CA ASP A 711 41.74 29.51 -27.46
C ASP A 711 40.22 29.29 -27.57
N PHE A 712 39.50 30.38 -27.85
CA PHE A 712 38.06 30.39 -28.04
C PHE A 712 37.65 30.76 -29.48
N GLY A 713 38.61 30.95 -30.39
CA GLY A 713 38.38 31.47 -31.74
C GLY A 713 38.54 30.46 -32.88
N THR A 714 39.47 29.51 -32.76
CA THR A 714 39.78 28.53 -33.81
C THR A 714 38.69 27.44 -33.94
N ARG A 715 38.56 26.88 -35.14
CA ARG A 715 37.70 25.70 -35.41
C ARG A 715 38.12 24.50 -34.56
N PHE A 716 37.15 23.65 -34.18
CA PHE A 716 37.39 22.44 -33.41
C PHE A 716 36.40 21.36 -33.85
N ASP A 717 36.90 20.34 -34.56
CA ASP A 717 36.09 19.34 -35.28
C ASP A 717 35.87 18.02 -34.50
N LYS A 718 36.22 17.96 -33.21
CA LYS A 718 35.94 16.77 -32.40
C LYS A 718 34.43 16.62 -32.16
N VAL A 719 33.85 15.61 -32.80
CA VAL A 719 32.57 15.02 -32.37
C VAL A 719 32.79 14.29 -31.04
N TYR A 720 31.79 14.35 -30.15
CA TYR A 720 31.84 13.68 -28.86
C TYR A 720 30.73 12.64 -28.72
N ASP A 721 31.08 11.55 -28.05
CA ASP A 721 30.30 10.38 -27.72
C ASP A 721 30.21 10.22 -26.18
N GLU A 722 29.72 9.06 -25.71
CA GLU A 722 29.23 8.84 -24.34
C GLU A 722 30.33 8.77 -23.25
N GLU A 723 31.59 9.12 -23.53
CA GLU A 723 32.71 9.12 -22.58
C GLU A 723 32.64 10.26 -21.51
N LEU A 724 31.50 10.43 -20.85
CA LEU A 724 31.29 11.45 -19.81
C LEU A 724 32.12 11.21 -18.54
N PHE A 725 32.19 9.96 -18.08
CA PHE A 725 32.61 9.65 -16.71
C PHE A 725 34.12 9.82 -16.47
N MET A 726 34.93 9.89 -17.54
CA MET A 726 36.39 10.08 -17.47
C MET A 726 36.81 11.56 -17.27
N ARG A 727 35.87 12.52 -17.24
CA ARG A 727 36.17 13.96 -17.18
C ARG A 727 36.76 14.39 -15.81
N PRO A 728 37.68 15.38 -15.76
CA PRO A 728 38.25 15.87 -14.50
C PRO A 728 37.27 16.69 -13.64
N ASP A 729 37.27 16.50 -12.32
CA ASP A 729 36.36 17.14 -11.35
C ASP A 729 36.43 18.67 -11.25
N ARG A 730 37.40 19.31 -11.94
CA ARG A 730 37.50 20.76 -12.09
C ARG A 730 36.53 21.33 -13.13
N MET A 731 36.01 20.50 -14.03
CA MET A 731 35.02 20.92 -15.01
C MET A 731 33.70 21.26 -14.30
N PRO A 732 32.97 22.30 -14.74
CA PRO A 732 31.64 22.58 -14.24
C PRO A 732 30.74 21.33 -14.31
N HIS A 733 29.92 21.14 -13.29
CA HIS A 733 28.84 20.13 -13.24
C HIS A 733 29.23 18.64 -13.23
N CYS A 734 30.42 18.23 -13.71
CA CYS A 734 30.89 16.84 -13.68
C CYS A 734 30.81 16.14 -12.30
N LYS A 735 30.85 16.90 -11.21
CA LYS A 735 30.62 16.37 -9.85
C LYS A 735 29.17 15.92 -9.61
N ALA A 736 28.19 16.63 -10.16
CA ALA A 736 26.79 16.22 -10.11
C ALA A 736 26.56 14.99 -11.00
N ASP A 737 27.08 15.00 -12.22
CA ASP A 737 26.93 13.90 -13.18
C ASP A 737 27.47 12.57 -12.62
N LYS A 738 28.65 12.59 -12.00
CA LYS A 738 29.24 11.42 -11.32
C LYS A 738 28.43 10.95 -10.11
N ILE A 739 27.78 11.87 -9.38
CA ILE A 739 26.92 11.54 -8.24
C ILE A 739 25.60 10.90 -8.70
N VAL A 740 25.09 11.31 -9.86
CA VAL A 740 23.86 10.75 -10.48
C VAL A 740 24.15 9.40 -11.16
N GLY A 741 25.32 9.24 -11.78
CA GLY A 741 25.81 7.95 -12.29
C GLY A 741 26.15 6.95 -11.17
N ALA A 742 26.44 7.43 -9.95
CA ALA A 742 26.63 6.60 -8.76
C ALA A 742 25.32 6.24 -8.03
N ALA A 743 24.15 6.47 -8.65
CA ALA A 743 22.86 6.08 -8.08
C ALA A 743 22.72 4.54 -8.01
N PRO A 744 22.07 3.97 -6.97
CA PRO A 744 21.82 2.54 -6.91
C PRO A 744 20.83 2.10 -8.01
N GLU A 745 21.01 0.89 -8.58
CA GLU A 745 20.26 0.37 -9.73
C GLU A 745 18.71 0.43 -9.61
N ARG A 746 18.18 0.50 -8.38
CA ARG A 746 16.74 0.66 -8.09
C ARG A 746 16.17 2.04 -8.46
N VAL A 747 17.03 3.03 -8.65
CA VAL A 747 16.70 4.37 -9.14
C VAL A 747 16.99 4.38 -10.64
N LYS A 748 16.07 4.91 -11.45
CA LYS A 748 16.25 5.02 -12.90
C LYS A 748 16.68 6.45 -13.23
N THR A 749 17.91 6.64 -13.66
CA THR A 749 18.48 7.95 -14.02
C THR A 749 18.73 8.07 -15.52
N VAL A 750 18.53 9.28 -16.04
CA VAL A 750 18.95 9.70 -17.40
C VAL A 750 19.50 11.13 -17.30
N ILE A 751 20.66 11.36 -17.91
CA ILE A 751 21.32 12.68 -18.00
C ILE A 751 21.14 13.21 -19.43
N ILE A 752 20.82 14.49 -19.58
CA ILE A 752 20.51 15.13 -20.87
C ILE A 752 21.43 16.36 -21.07
N GLU A 753 22.45 16.23 -21.93
CA GLU A 753 23.43 17.28 -22.29
C GLU A 753 23.22 17.81 -23.73
N PRO A 754 22.28 18.74 -23.97
CA PRO A 754 22.24 19.50 -25.19
C PRO A 754 23.32 20.55 -25.41
N SER A 755 23.39 20.92 -26.69
CA SER A 755 24.03 22.09 -27.27
C SER A 755 23.37 23.43 -26.85
N VAL A 756 23.62 24.51 -27.59
CA VAL A 756 23.15 25.85 -27.19
C VAL A 756 21.63 25.99 -27.42
N VAL A 757 20.88 25.94 -26.32
CA VAL A 757 19.40 25.97 -26.34
C VAL A 757 18.87 27.37 -26.72
N TYR A 758 18.06 27.44 -27.80
CA TYR A 758 17.54 28.70 -28.34
C TYR A 758 16.03 28.67 -28.68
N GLY A 759 15.48 29.86 -28.90
CA GLY A 759 14.08 30.10 -29.27
C GLY A 759 13.27 30.75 -28.15
N HIS A 760 11.95 30.78 -28.33
CA HIS A 760 11.01 31.33 -27.35
C HIS A 760 10.27 30.20 -26.62
N GLY A 761 10.31 30.24 -25.29
CA GLY A 761 9.72 29.26 -24.40
C GLY A 761 8.30 29.64 -23.96
N ARG A 762 7.50 28.63 -23.63
CA ARG A 762 6.06 28.73 -23.28
C ARG A 762 5.81 28.83 -21.77
N GLY A 763 6.87 28.82 -20.95
CA GLY A 763 6.77 28.82 -19.50
C GLY A 763 6.10 30.08 -18.92
N PRO A 764 5.51 29.99 -17.72
CA PRO A 764 4.73 31.08 -17.11
C PRO A 764 5.58 32.23 -16.53
N VAL A 765 6.90 32.06 -16.42
CA VAL A 765 7.79 33.03 -15.76
C VAL A 765 8.88 33.58 -16.69
N LYS A 766 9.68 32.71 -17.32
CA LYS A 766 10.80 33.12 -18.18
C LYS A 766 10.67 32.50 -19.57
N GLN A 767 10.49 33.34 -20.59
CA GLN A 767 10.18 32.90 -21.96
C GLN A 767 11.35 33.09 -22.95
N CYS A 768 12.45 33.73 -22.51
CA CYS A 768 13.69 33.88 -23.29
C CYS A 768 14.92 33.53 -22.43
N SER A 769 15.98 33.03 -23.06
CA SER A 769 17.34 33.10 -22.51
C SER A 769 17.83 34.55 -22.53
N VAL A 770 18.73 34.93 -21.63
CA VAL A 770 18.96 36.35 -21.27
C VAL A 770 20.37 36.83 -21.62
N SER A 771 20.44 38.07 -22.08
CA SER A 771 21.61 38.98 -22.14
C SER A 771 22.67 38.83 -23.24
N LEU A 772 23.09 37.65 -23.71
CA LEU A 772 24.15 37.63 -24.74
C LEU A 772 23.61 38.09 -26.11
N PHE A 773 22.87 37.24 -26.81
CA PHE A 773 22.31 37.56 -28.14
C PHE A 773 21.43 38.82 -28.13
N GLU A 774 20.75 39.10 -27.03
CA GLU A 774 19.87 40.26 -26.83
C GLU A 774 20.63 41.60 -26.71
N ARG A 775 21.82 41.62 -26.10
CA ARG A 775 22.71 42.80 -26.13
C ARG A 775 23.36 42.97 -27.50
N LEU A 776 23.58 41.87 -28.21
CA LEU A 776 24.22 41.87 -29.54
C LEU A 776 23.25 42.32 -30.63
N SER A 777 21.95 41.95 -30.56
CA SER A 777 20.91 42.48 -31.44
C SER A 777 20.65 43.98 -31.28
N ASN A 778 21.09 44.58 -30.17
CA ASN A 778 21.06 46.03 -29.97
C ASN A 778 22.28 46.74 -30.60
N THR A 779 23.27 46.00 -31.12
CA THR A 779 24.35 46.56 -31.94
C THR A 779 23.92 46.60 -33.40
N LYS A 780 24.18 47.72 -34.10
CA LYS A 780 23.70 47.96 -35.48
C LYS A 780 24.49 47.23 -36.58
N GLY A 781 25.11 46.09 -36.26
CA GLY A 781 25.93 45.33 -37.18
C GLY A 781 26.33 43.96 -36.62
N GLY A 782 26.81 43.07 -37.49
CA GLY A 782 27.36 41.79 -37.06
C GLY A 782 28.65 41.98 -36.26
N PHE A 783 28.83 41.15 -35.24
CA PHE A 783 30.06 41.09 -34.43
C PHE A 783 30.70 39.70 -34.61
N ALA A 784 32.02 39.63 -34.49
CA ALA A 784 32.78 38.39 -34.61
C ALA A 784 33.77 38.28 -33.44
N THR A 785 33.83 37.12 -32.77
CA THR A 785 34.77 36.90 -31.67
C THR A 785 36.02 36.17 -32.16
N ARG A 786 37.17 36.84 -32.11
CA ARG A 786 38.47 36.33 -32.60
C ARG A 786 38.35 35.91 -34.07
N LYS A 787 38.86 34.74 -34.45
CA LYS A 787 38.80 34.22 -35.83
C LYS A 787 37.37 33.87 -36.32
N ALA A 788 36.43 33.67 -35.39
CA ALA A 788 35.04 33.27 -35.67
C ALA A 788 34.85 31.97 -36.47
N GLU A 789 35.83 31.05 -36.42
CA GLU A 789 35.78 29.75 -37.14
C GLU A 789 35.00 28.66 -36.38
N LYS A 790 34.55 28.96 -35.15
CA LYS A 790 34.00 27.97 -34.21
C LYS A 790 32.50 27.74 -34.42
N ILE A 791 32.17 26.60 -35.03
CA ILE A 791 30.79 26.12 -35.22
C ILE A 791 30.15 25.78 -33.87
N TRP A 792 28.90 26.20 -33.65
CA TRP A 792 28.11 25.86 -32.46
C TRP A 792 26.87 25.05 -32.88
N HIS A 793 26.66 23.91 -32.25
CA HIS A 793 25.39 23.18 -32.34
C HIS A 793 24.30 23.90 -31.51
N THR A 794 23.04 23.82 -31.94
CA THR A 794 21.95 24.60 -31.33
C THR A 794 20.62 23.81 -31.33
N VAL A 795 20.11 23.45 -30.15
CA VAL A 795 18.80 22.81 -30.02
C VAL A 795 17.69 23.82 -29.79
N ARG A 796 16.54 23.66 -30.47
CA ARG A 796 15.36 24.49 -30.24
C ARG A 796 14.66 24.07 -28.94
N THR A 797 14.35 25.01 -28.04
CA THR A 797 13.74 24.73 -26.72
C THR A 797 12.52 23.80 -26.79
N LYS A 798 11.67 23.95 -27.80
CA LYS A 798 10.48 23.10 -27.98
C LYS A 798 10.82 21.63 -28.29
N ASN A 799 11.89 21.37 -29.06
CA ASN A 799 12.32 20.01 -29.39
C ASN A 799 12.84 19.30 -28.13
N LEU A 800 13.60 20.04 -27.32
CA LEU A 800 14.07 19.58 -26.02
C LEU A 800 12.91 19.25 -25.06
N SER A 801 11.90 20.11 -24.96
CA SER A 801 10.71 19.83 -24.14
C SER A 801 9.89 18.64 -24.63
N ASN A 802 9.89 18.36 -25.94
CA ASN A 802 9.31 17.14 -26.49
C ASN A 802 10.13 15.88 -26.14
N LEU A 803 11.47 15.98 -26.08
CA LEU A 803 12.32 14.88 -25.61
C LEU A 803 12.06 14.57 -24.12
N TYR A 804 11.96 15.59 -23.27
CA TYR A 804 11.59 15.40 -21.86
C TYR A 804 10.20 14.77 -21.73
N LEU A 805 9.20 15.25 -22.50
CA LEU A 805 7.87 14.64 -22.52
C LEU A 805 7.94 13.15 -22.89
N LEU A 806 8.60 12.81 -24.00
CA LEU A 806 8.77 11.42 -24.46
C LEU A 806 9.46 10.55 -23.39
N LEU A 807 10.50 11.07 -22.71
CA LEU A 807 11.18 10.34 -21.64
C LEU A 807 10.29 10.16 -20.39
N THR A 808 9.40 11.12 -20.09
CA THR A 808 8.42 10.98 -18.99
C THR A 808 7.22 10.09 -19.33
N ASP A 809 6.78 10.04 -20.60
CA ASP A 809 5.87 9.02 -21.11
C ASP A 809 6.52 7.64 -20.99
N VAL A 810 7.75 7.47 -21.47
CA VAL A 810 8.50 6.21 -21.39
C VAL A 810 8.76 5.79 -19.94
N ALA A 811 9.02 6.74 -19.04
CA ALA A 811 9.12 6.53 -17.59
C ALA A 811 7.82 5.94 -17.01
N THR A 812 6.69 6.66 -17.16
CA THR A 812 5.38 6.23 -16.64
C THR A 812 4.83 4.96 -17.31
N ASN A 813 5.31 4.64 -18.52
CA ASN A 813 4.94 3.43 -19.25
C ASN A 813 5.93 2.25 -19.05
N ASN A 814 7.01 2.42 -18.28
CA ASN A 814 8.12 1.45 -18.15
C ASN A 814 8.72 1.03 -19.52
N GLY A 815 8.59 1.86 -20.55
CA GLY A 815 8.67 1.51 -21.96
C GLY A 815 10.07 1.38 -22.57
N MET A 816 11.11 1.11 -21.77
CA MET A 816 12.49 0.93 -22.26
C MET A 816 13.15 -0.27 -21.56
N GLY A 817 13.36 -1.35 -22.32
CA GLY A 817 14.28 -2.41 -21.94
C GLY A 817 15.72 -1.95 -22.22
N GLY A 818 16.51 -1.73 -21.17
CA GLY A 818 17.95 -1.47 -21.28
C GLY A 818 18.43 -0.01 -21.40
N HIS A 819 17.53 0.98 -21.45
CA HIS A 819 17.89 2.41 -21.60
C HIS A 819 17.70 3.23 -20.32
N TRP A 820 18.15 2.70 -19.17
CA TRP A 820 18.14 3.39 -17.88
C TRP A 820 19.47 3.17 -17.17
N ASN A 821 19.97 4.22 -16.51
CA ASN A 821 21.27 4.28 -15.82
C ASN A 821 22.47 4.25 -16.80
N ASN A 822 23.54 4.93 -16.43
CA ASN A 822 24.80 5.09 -17.19
C ASN A 822 24.70 5.70 -18.61
N GLN A 823 23.51 5.94 -19.17
CA GLN A 823 23.33 6.59 -20.48
C GLN A 823 23.23 8.12 -20.37
N VAL A 824 23.81 8.82 -21.35
CA VAL A 824 23.82 10.29 -21.44
C VAL A 824 23.34 10.71 -22.82
N LEU A 825 22.18 11.36 -22.87
CA LEU A 825 21.59 11.81 -24.13
C LEU A 825 22.18 13.16 -24.54
N LEU A 826 23.18 13.09 -25.41
CA LEU A 826 23.71 14.25 -26.15
C LEU A 826 22.69 14.70 -27.20
N THR A 827 22.34 15.99 -27.23
CA THR A 827 21.50 16.52 -28.33
C THR A 827 22.18 17.69 -29.03
N CYS A 828 22.60 17.48 -30.28
CA CYS A 828 23.22 18.48 -31.14
C CYS A 828 22.18 19.47 -31.68
#